data_AF-A0A6N7SN51-F1
#
_entry.id   AF-A0A6N7SN51-F1
#
_cell.length_a   1.000
_cell.length_b   1.000
_cell.length_c   1.000
_cell.angle_alpha   90.00
_cell.angle_beta   90.00
_cell.angle_gamma   90.00
#
_symmetry.space_group_name_H-M   'P 1'
#
loop_
_entity.id
_entity.type
_entity.pdbx_description
1 polymer ?
#
loop_
_entity_poly.entity_id
_entity_poly.type
_entity_poly.pdbx_seq_one_letter_code
_entity_poly.pdbx_strand_id
1 'polypeptide(L)'
;MGRQLLCKRQRSMVKNKADLLKTGEAGIWKGENMKLSSAKRILAGGLCGIMLVSAVPPAEVLAASDISSVVESNLNIKESQIRQQLTGDLILPDTVEGLDGASIQYSVAEEDAPYVKVEGNTLKITRPYAGQGNYDFTLTATVAANDASCVKEFPMTIREGDKDDSYAGYLYVCFANKGGSDVQQIHFFLSEDGLNWTALNGCNPAFLAGSDYTDRVYKTDNVNYAVAEETNIEETTAGDASVLFPFEGEDQGIRDPYMLRGAKADGSDSDKVWILATDLNTMAPQYGGNWGTMSHDGSTSLFIYETEDFVNWTRRWVDVGSEIEAGAAWAPEAIYNPEKDNYLIYWSCRVATDGYSRNRIYCNETDDFVTFGPTKMYEQEAFYKNWGKLVNANDGYGNIDTSQLWVADTETGDPYGTVYRVVKDETDNHIELMSADSVLDPNVDYDSSDPGRITPYEKDGTLFTTLEELNGAGYNDYQRADVVWNWFRNESAGNHFQKIDQAGMEKYSGAYEGATMFKFFDRDEWCVMIDYYGKNSVRYEPYVTYDLSQPDSIRKVSDGYGRTGGDVGCHGGMIPVTLEEYNTLLDTYNSDAGVDNYHALSYISVDKRELEEVLGQLDEAIRDTEHYTAAKIQKMKNWKSLGESYAEDSTVSFEKISQVVTNAKNLMGEVKPEKLNTWSYEDGNWYYYNEAGEKAKGWLKLLDTWYYLKDDGVMATGWLKLGNTWYYLKGNGAMATGWQLIENTWYYLKDSGAMATGWLRLGNTWYYLKDSGAMATGWLKLGNTWYYLKDSGAMATGWLKLGNTWYYLKDSGAMATGWLRLGNTWYYLKDSGAMATGWLKLGNTWYYLKDSGAMASSQWIGKYYVNASGAWTKTR
;
A
#
# COMPACT_ATOMS: atom_id res chain seq x y z
N MET A 1 -14.19 -60.74 15.01
CA MET A 1 -13.70 -60.69 13.62
C MET A 1 -12.83 -59.44 13.50
N GLY A 2 -11.54 -59.41 13.21
CA GLY A 2 -10.53 -60.44 12.99
C GLY A 2 -9.18 -59.74 12.69
N ARG A 3 -8.21 -59.95 13.59
CA ARG A 3 -6.73 -60.13 13.40
C ARG A 3 -5.95 -59.09 12.57
N GLN A 4 -4.96 -58.40 13.13
CA GLN A 4 -3.58 -58.85 13.47
C GLN A 4 -2.69 -59.31 12.29
N LEU A 5 -1.44 -58.82 12.37
CA LEU A 5 -0.15 -59.34 11.87
C LEU A 5 0.24 -58.99 10.40
N LEU A 6 1.29 -58.19 10.16
CA LEU A 6 2.76 -58.43 10.27
C LEU A 6 3.38 -59.14 9.04
N CYS A 7 4.61 -58.68 8.70
CA CYS A 7 5.65 -59.26 7.82
C CYS A 7 5.61 -58.83 6.34
N LYS A 8 6.73 -58.51 5.65
CA LYS A 8 8.17 -58.72 5.92
C LYS A 8 9.04 -58.03 4.85
N ARG A 9 10.20 -57.50 5.30
CA ARG A 9 11.61 -57.64 4.79
C ARG A 9 11.95 -57.15 3.36
N GLN A 10 13.11 -56.53 3.10
CA GLN A 10 14.52 -56.90 3.44
C GLN A 10 15.41 -55.64 3.62
N ARG A 11 16.23 -55.49 4.69
CA ARG A 11 17.67 -55.88 4.88
C ARG A 11 18.64 -55.17 3.89
N SER A 12 19.81 -54.61 4.27
CA SER A 12 20.67 -54.68 5.48
C SER A 12 21.91 -53.75 5.32
N MET A 13 22.46 -53.15 6.38
CA MET A 13 23.83 -53.32 6.98
C MET A 13 24.36 -51.92 7.41
N VAL A 14 25.16 -51.62 8.45
CA VAL A 14 25.91 -52.35 9.50
C VAL A 14 26.42 -51.34 10.58
N LYS A 15 26.32 -51.72 11.87
CA LYS A 15 27.13 -51.46 13.11
C LYS A 15 27.52 -50.05 13.64
N ASN A 16 27.09 -49.80 14.90
CA ASN A 16 27.79 -49.34 16.15
C ASN A 16 29.24 -48.82 16.03
N LYS A 17 29.67 -47.81 16.81
CA LYS A 17 29.67 -47.77 18.30
C LYS A 17 30.07 -46.36 18.82
N ALA A 18 29.43 -45.88 19.87
CA ALA A 18 29.79 -44.70 20.67
C ALA A 18 30.28 -45.14 22.07
N ASP A 19 31.18 -44.37 22.69
CA ASP A 19 31.21 -44.01 24.13
C ASP A 19 32.48 -43.23 24.53
N LEU A 20 32.32 -42.38 25.58
CA LEU A 20 33.32 -41.67 26.44
C LEU A 20 33.78 -40.28 25.90
N LEU A 21 33.77 -39.15 26.64
CA LEU A 21 33.90 -38.87 28.08
C LEU A 21 33.36 -37.45 28.43
N LYS A 22 32.90 -37.27 29.68
CA LYS A 22 32.64 -35.98 30.37
C LYS A 22 33.85 -35.54 31.21
N THR A 23 33.85 -34.24 31.57
CA THR A 23 34.48 -33.55 32.73
C THR A 23 35.89 -32.97 32.57
N GLY A 24 36.06 -31.73 33.06
CA GLY A 24 37.36 -31.10 33.33
C GLY A 24 37.35 -29.56 33.37
N GLU A 25 37.34 -29.00 34.58
CA GLU A 25 37.45 -27.58 34.94
C GLU A 25 38.80 -26.92 34.61
N ALA A 26 38.82 -25.59 34.87
CA ALA A 26 39.95 -24.75 35.27
C ALA A 26 40.67 -23.93 34.19
N GLY A 27 40.33 -22.63 34.16
CA GLY A 27 41.31 -21.58 33.87
C GLY A 27 42.34 -21.46 35.00
N ILE A 28 43.47 -20.81 34.73
CA ILE A 28 43.86 -19.47 35.20
C ILE A 28 45.13 -19.05 34.41
N TRP A 29 45.24 -17.74 34.13
CA TRP A 29 46.43 -16.86 34.12
C TRP A 29 46.77 -16.12 32.82
N LYS A 30 46.30 -14.87 32.79
CA LYS A 30 47.01 -13.59 32.61
C LYS A 30 47.86 -13.34 31.35
N GLY A 31 47.68 -12.13 30.81
CA GLY A 31 48.80 -11.22 30.59
C GLY A 31 48.79 -10.43 29.29
N GLU A 32 48.36 -9.17 29.39
CA GLU A 32 48.99 -7.97 28.81
C GLU A 32 49.22 -7.84 27.28
N ASN A 33 48.52 -6.85 26.72
CA ASN A 33 49.03 -5.65 26.05
C ASN A 33 50.26 -5.70 25.11
N MET A 34 50.04 -5.01 23.98
CA MET A 34 50.94 -4.10 23.27
C MET A 34 51.83 -4.59 22.11
N LYS A 35 51.39 -4.14 20.92
CA LYS A 35 52.11 -3.28 19.95
C LYS A 35 53.34 -3.82 19.19
N LEU A 36 53.18 -3.70 17.87
CA LEU A 36 54.13 -3.21 16.87
C LEU A 36 55.36 -4.04 16.47
N SER A 37 55.38 -4.30 15.17
CA SER A 37 56.46 -3.98 14.22
C SER A 37 57.39 -5.09 13.75
N SER A 38 57.37 -5.25 12.42
CA SER A 38 58.53 -5.24 11.54
C SER A 38 59.56 -6.39 11.61
N ALA A 39 59.37 -7.29 10.65
CA ALA A 39 60.34 -7.62 9.61
C ALA A 39 61.64 -8.38 9.95
N LYS A 40 61.64 -9.63 9.43
CA LYS A 40 62.66 -10.30 8.61
C LYS A 40 63.98 -10.74 9.25
N ARG A 41 64.28 -12.04 9.04
CA ARG A 41 65.46 -12.70 8.38
C ARG A 41 65.69 -14.07 9.06
N ILE A 42 66.16 -15.18 8.47
CA ILE A 42 66.70 -15.60 7.16
C ILE A 42 66.90 -17.14 7.24
N LEU A 43 66.82 -17.86 6.11
CA LEU A 43 67.76 -18.91 5.59
C LEU A 43 66.99 -19.76 4.54
N ALA A 44 67.14 -19.55 3.22
CA ALA A 44 68.26 -19.90 2.32
C ALA A 44 68.48 -21.43 2.25
N GLY A 45 68.48 -22.13 1.11
CA GLY A 45 68.36 -21.85 -0.33
C GLY A 45 68.08 -23.21 -1.03
N GLY A 46 67.78 -23.37 -2.30
CA GLY A 46 67.80 -22.52 -3.49
C GLY A 46 68.28 -23.40 -4.65
N LEU A 47 67.55 -23.47 -5.78
CA LEU A 47 68.14 -23.82 -7.08
C LEU A 47 67.15 -23.59 -8.25
N CYS A 48 67.69 -22.90 -9.27
CA CYS A 48 67.31 -22.81 -10.67
C CYS A 48 65.95 -22.19 -11.07
N GLY A 49 66.06 -21.00 -11.69
CA GLY A 49 65.00 -20.41 -12.49
C GLY A 49 64.98 -20.92 -13.93
N ILE A 50 63.85 -20.66 -14.59
CA ILE A 50 63.68 -20.27 -15.99
C ILE A 50 62.32 -19.54 -16.01
N MET A 51 62.30 -18.30 -16.50
CA MET A 51 61.05 -17.63 -16.85
C MET A 51 60.38 -18.43 -17.98
N LEU A 52 59.27 -19.07 -17.64
CA LEU A 52 58.22 -19.35 -18.59
C LEU A 52 57.05 -18.48 -18.15
N VAL A 53 56.63 -17.61 -19.06
CA VAL A 53 55.35 -16.91 -19.04
C VAL A 53 54.28 -18.01 -18.96
N SER A 54 53.90 -18.39 -17.74
CA SER A 54 52.63 -19.06 -17.54
C SER A 54 51.59 -17.98 -17.76
N ALA A 55 50.85 -18.12 -18.85
CA ALA A 55 49.57 -17.48 -19.01
C ALA A 55 48.89 -17.44 -17.65
N VAL A 56 48.50 -16.24 -17.21
CA VAL A 56 47.44 -16.13 -16.20
C VAL A 56 46.35 -17.03 -16.76
N PRO A 57 45.97 -18.12 -16.05
CA PRO A 57 44.84 -18.90 -16.52
C PRO A 57 43.72 -17.87 -16.75
N PRO A 58 42.96 -17.92 -17.86
CA PRO A 58 41.78 -17.07 -17.95
C PRO A 58 41.07 -17.24 -16.61
N ALA A 59 40.74 -16.11 -15.95
CA ALA A 59 40.00 -16.13 -14.70
C ALA A 59 38.99 -17.26 -14.86
N GLU A 60 39.16 -18.31 -14.05
CA GLU A 60 38.25 -19.44 -14.15
C GLU A 60 36.91 -18.80 -13.91
N VAL A 61 36.09 -18.72 -14.97
CA VAL A 61 34.71 -18.32 -14.86
C VAL A 61 34.13 -19.40 -13.98
N LEU A 62 34.13 -19.12 -12.68
CA LEU A 62 33.41 -19.88 -11.69
C LEU A 62 32.01 -19.98 -12.28
N ALA A 63 31.58 -21.20 -12.57
CA ALA A 63 30.24 -21.39 -13.10
C ALA A 63 29.28 -20.73 -12.09
N ALA A 64 28.13 -20.21 -12.53
CA ALA A 64 27.15 -19.59 -11.60
C ALA A 64 26.88 -20.47 -10.36
N SER A 65 27.05 -21.80 -10.49
CA SER A 65 27.00 -22.78 -9.40
C SER A 65 27.98 -22.57 -8.23
N ASP A 66 29.12 -21.91 -8.42
CA ASP A 66 30.17 -21.76 -7.39
C ASP A 66 29.88 -20.63 -6.40
N ILE A 67 29.20 -19.55 -6.82
CA ILE A 67 28.76 -18.50 -5.90
C ILE A 67 27.30 -18.65 -5.47
N SER A 68 26.47 -19.36 -6.25
CA SER A 68 25.03 -19.53 -5.95
C SER A 68 24.79 -20.19 -4.59
N SER A 69 25.57 -21.20 -4.21
CA SER A 69 25.41 -21.86 -2.90
C SER A 69 25.78 -20.95 -1.71
N VAL A 70 26.76 -20.08 -1.90
CA VAL A 70 27.20 -19.09 -0.92
C VAL A 70 26.18 -17.95 -0.81
N VAL A 71 25.72 -17.40 -1.93
CA VAL A 71 24.67 -16.37 -1.97
C VAL A 71 23.36 -16.91 -1.39
N GLU A 72 22.99 -18.15 -1.71
CA GLU A 72 21.78 -18.77 -1.17
C GLU A 72 21.85 -18.91 0.35
N SER A 73 23.02 -19.24 0.90
CA SER A 73 23.22 -19.43 2.35
C SER A 73 23.42 -18.11 3.11
N ASN A 74 24.02 -17.10 2.47
CA ASN A 74 24.59 -15.95 3.17
C ASN A 74 24.05 -14.57 2.74
N LEU A 75 23.32 -14.45 1.62
CA LEU A 75 22.58 -13.24 1.28
C LEU A 75 21.12 -13.41 1.71
N ASN A 76 20.82 -13.01 2.93
CA ASN A 76 19.49 -13.15 3.51
C ASN A 76 18.93 -11.76 3.83
N ILE A 77 17.69 -11.53 3.43
CA ILE A 77 16.83 -10.52 4.04
C ILE A 77 16.09 -11.24 5.17
N LYS A 78 15.92 -10.63 6.35
CA LYS A 78 15.28 -11.32 7.47
C LYS A 78 13.89 -11.80 7.07
N GLU A 79 13.46 -12.96 7.55
CA GLU A 79 12.11 -13.48 7.23
C GLU A 79 11.02 -12.51 7.71
N SER A 80 11.28 -11.81 8.82
CA SER A 80 10.51 -10.66 9.31
C SER A 80 10.45 -9.45 8.37
N GLN A 81 11.33 -9.33 7.38
CA GLN A 81 11.30 -8.24 6.39
C GLN A 81 10.72 -8.71 5.04
N ILE A 82 10.59 -10.02 4.86
CA ILE A 82 10.08 -10.67 3.64
C ILE A 82 8.60 -11.03 3.79
N ARG A 83 8.19 -11.59 4.93
CA ARG A 83 6.85 -12.18 5.16
C ARG A 83 5.91 -11.30 5.98
N GLN A 84 6.41 -10.24 6.60
CA GLN A 84 5.65 -9.39 7.51
C GLN A 84 4.69 -8.39 6.86
N GLN A 85 4.44 -8.52 5.55
CA GLN A 85 3.63 -7.59 4.80
C GLN A 85 4.21 -6.17 4.98
N LEU A 86 5.27 -5.85 4.23
CA LEU A 86 6.00 -4.59 4.25
C LEU A 86 5.05 -3.40 4.44
N THR A 87 5.31 -2.57 5.45
CA THR A 87 4.51 -1.36 5.72
C THR A 87 5.29 -0.07 5.49
N GLY A 88 6.58 -0.16 5.16
CA GLY A 88 7.47 0.97 4.85
C GLY A 88 8.80 0.54 4.25
N ASP A 89 9.69 1.51 4.01
CA ASP A 89 10.97 1.33 3.31
C ASP A 89 11.90 0.30 3.97
N LEU A 90 12.63 -0.47 3.16
CA LEU A 90 13.54 -1.51 3.62
C LEU A 90 14.99 -1.23 3.17
N ILE A 91 15.93 -1.21 4.11
CA ILE A 91 17.36 -1.20 3.80
C ILE A 91 17.78 -2.63 3.41
N LEU A 92 18.33 -2.77 2.21
CA LEU A 92 18.78 -4.03 1.64
C LEU A 92 20.27 -4.27 1.95
N PRO A 93 20.69 -5.54 2.17
CA PRO A 93 22.10 -5.87 2.38
C PRO A 93 22.98 -5.39 1.23
N ASP A 94 24.12 -4.80 1.52
CA ASP A 94 25.10 -4.34 0.53
C ASP A 94 26.35 -5.24 0.44
N THR A 95 26.41 -6.30 1.26
CA THR A 95 27.51 -7.27 1.33
C THR A 95 26.99 -8.71 1.42
N VAL A 96 27.83 -9.69 1.06
CA VAL A 96 27.55 -11.13 1.22
C VAL A 96 28.69 -11.78 1.98
N GLU A 97 28.40 -12.38 3.14
CA GLU A 97 29.42 -13.05 3.94
C GLU A 97 30.06 -14.21 3.15
N GLY A 98 31.40 -14.26 3.14
CA GLY A 98 32.16 -15.26 2.37
C GLY A 98 32.43 -14.90 0.91
N LEU A 99 32.00 -13.72 0.43
CA LEU A 99 32.32 -13.19 -0.90
C LEU A 99 32.93 -11.77 -0.80
N ASP A 100 34.23 -11.70 -0.55
CA ASP A 100 34.96 -10.42 -0.47
C ASP A 100 34.93 -9.67 -1.82
N GLY A 101 34.53 -8.40 -1.79
CA GLY A 101 34.47 -7.52 -2.96
C GLY A 101 33.29 -7.79 -3.91
N ALA A 102 32.28 -8.55 -3.47
CA ALA A 102 31.04 -8.73 -4.23
C ALA A 102 30.29 -7.41 -4.41
N SER A 103 29.65 -7.25 -5.57
CA SER A 103 28.68 -6.17 -5.82
C SER A 103 27.28 -6.75 -5.90
N ILE A 104 26.32 -6.04 -5.30
CA ILE A 104 24.90 -6.42 -5.29
C ILE A 104 24.11 -5.32 -6.00
N GLN A 105 23.26 -5.72 -6.94
CA GLN A 105 22.28 -4.84 -7.56
C GLN A 105 20.89 -5.40 -7.33
N TYR A 106 20.02 -4.57 -6.76
CA TYR A 106 18.62 -4.90 -6.54
C TYR A 106 17.76 -4.33 -7.65
N SER A 107 16.73 -5.09 -8.00
CA SER A 107 15.72 -4.71 -8.98
C SER A 107 14.39 -5.35 -8.63
N VAL A 108 13.33 -4.73 -9.10
CA VAL A 108 11.93 -5.17 -9.00
C VAL A 108 11.34 -5.06 -10.40
N ALA A 109 10.23 -5.75 -10.67
CA ALA A 109 9.62 -5.65 -11.98
C ALA A 109 9.08 -4.23 -12.21
N GLU A 110 9.05 -3.78 -13.47
CA GLU A 110 8.60 -2.42 -13.79
C GLU A 110 7.12 -2.24 -13.40
N GLU A 111 6.33 -3.31 -13.44
CA GLU A 111 4.95 -3.33 -12.93
C GLU A 111 4.80 -3.10 -11.42
N ASP A 112 5.84 -3.31 -10.62
CA ASP A 112 5.82 -3.13 -9.16
C ASP A 112 6.10 -1.68 -8.73
N ALA A 113 6.52 -0.82 -9.67
CA ALA A 113 6.91 0.57 -9.44
C ALA A 113 5.90 1.45 -8.65
N PRO A 114 4.57 1.25 -8.75
CA PRO A 114 3.61 2.01 -7.95
C PRO A 114 3.69 1.74 -6.44
N TYR A 115 4.12 0.54 -6.06
CA TYR A 115 4.21 0.12 -4.66
C TYR A 115 5.64 0.00 -4.16
N VAL A 116 6.62 -0.15 -5.06
CA VAL A 116 7.97 -0.51 -4.67
C VAL A 116 9.01 0.10 -5.62
N LYS A 117 10.09 0.68 -5.08
CA LYS A 117 11.18 1.24 -5.90
C LYS A 117 12.54 1.03 -5.25
N VAL A 118 13.56 0.64 -6.02
CA VAL A 118 14.94 0.52 -5.52
C VAL A 118 15.71 1.82 -5.72
N GLU A 119 16.27 2.37 -4.64
CA GLU A 119 17.17 3.52 -4.61
C GLU A 119 18.48 3.16 -3.89
N GLY A 120 19.52 2.82 -4.67
CA GLY A 120 20.77 2.33 -4.11
C GLY A 120 20.57 0.99 -3.41
N ASN A 121 20.77 0.95 -2.09
CA ASN A 121 20.48 -0.19 -1.23
C ASN A 121 19.19 -0.01 -0.42
N THR A 122 18.29 0.90 -0.80
CA THR A 122 16.99 1.07 -0.13
C THR A 122 15.87 0.64 -1.07
N LEU A 123 14.95 -0.19 -0.59
CA LEU A 123 13.69 -0.50 -1.24
C LEU A 123 12.61 0.41 -0.66
N LYS A 124 12.19 1.41 -1.43
CA LYS A 124 11.08 2.30 -1.10
C LYS A 124 9.76 1.57 -1.24
N ILE A 125 8.86 1.73 -0.26
CA ILE A 125 7.57 1.02 -0.22
C ILE A 125 6.40 2.01 -0.09
N THR A 126 5.38 1.80 -0.91
CA THR A 126 4.06 2.44 -0.85
C THR A 126 3.02 1.33 -0.64
N ARG A 127 2.15 1.47 0.37
CA ARG A 127 1.15 0.45 0.71
C ARG A 127 -0.07 0.50 -0.24
N PRO A 128 -0.68 -0.64 -0.57
CA PRO A 128 -2.03 -0.69 -1.15
C PRO A 128 -3.05 -0.08 -0.18
N TYR A 129 -4.12 0.51 -0.68
CA TYR A 129 -5.19 1.03 0.19
C TYR A 129 -5.91 -0.10 0.93
N ALA A 130 -6.55 0.25 2.06
CA ALA A 130 -7.46 -0.63 2.76
C ALA A 130 -8.57 -1.19 1.84
N GLY A 131 -8.69 -2.52 1.82
CA GLY A 131 -9.65 -3.27 1.00
C GLY A 131 -9.16 -3.62 -0.41
N GLN A 132 -7.90 -3.31 -0.76
CA GLN A 132 -7.27 -3.72 -2.02
C GLN A 132 -6.56 -5.08 -1.93
N GLY A 133 -6.40 -5.62 -0.72
CA GLY A 133 -5.60 -6.80 -0.44
C GLY A 133 -4.10 -6.51 -0.48
N ASN A 134 -3.32 -7.41 0.11
CA ASN A 134 -1.87 -7.33 0.07
C ASN A 134 -1.33 -7.36 -1.37
N TYR A 135 -0.19 -6.70 -1.58
CA TYR A 135 0.49 -6.69 -2.87
C TYR A 135 1.75 -7.57 -2.82
N ASP A 136 1.75 -8.68 -3.56
CA ASP A 136 2.88 -9.59 -3.67
C ASP A 136 3.78 -9.17 -4.85
N PHE A 137 5.09 -9.14 -4.62
CA PHE A 137 6.10 -8.85 -5.66
C PHE A 137 7.37 -9.65 -5.43
N THR A 138 8.29 -9.62 -6.39
CA THR A 138 9.59 -10.31 -6.26
C THR A 138 10.73 -9.30 -6.30
N LEU A 139 11.47 -9.19 -5.19
CA LEU A 139 12.73 -8.47 -5.17
C LEU A 139 13.84 -9.38 -5.70
N THR A 140 14.55 -8.90 -6.72
CA THR A 140 15.62 -9.65 -7.39
C THR A 140 16.98 -9.04 -7.05
N ALA A 141 17.84 -9.82 -6.40
CA ALA A 141 19.23 -9.45 -6.14
C ALA A 141 20.15 -10.12 -7.17
N THR A 142 20.83 -9.31 -7.97
CA THR A 142 21.92 -9.78 -8.85
C THR A 142 23.24 -9.58 -8.13
N VAL A 143 23.92 -10.69 -7.81
CA VAL A 143 25.22 -10.67 -7.14
C VAL A 143 26.30 -10.98 -8.17
N ALA A 144 27.38 -10.19 -8.17
CA ALA A 144 28.55 -10.42 -9.01
C ALA A 144 29.84 -10.37 -8.19
N ALA A 145 30.67 -11.41 -8.31
CA ALA A 145 31.97 -11.54 -7.67
C ALA A 145 32.90 -12.45 -8.51
N ASN A 146 34.18 -12.08 -8.64
CA ASN A 146 35.21 -12.91 -9.30
C ASN A 146 34.79 -13.46 -10.69
N ASP A 147 34.29 -12.60 -11.58
CA ASP A 147 33.81 -12.94 -12.94
C ASP A 147 32.61 -13.92 -13.01
N ALA A 148 32.00 -14.27 -11.87
CA ALA A 148 30.75 -15.02 -11.78
C ALA A 148 29.59 -14.12 -11.35
N SER A 149 28.38 -14.48 -11.77
CA SER A 149 27.14 -13.81 -11.35
C SER A 149 26.04 -14.84 -11.11
N CYS A 150 25.22 -14.57 -10.10
CA CYS A 150 23.99 -15.29 -9.83
C CYS A 150 22.86 -14.33 -9.43
N VAL A 151 21.65 -14.85 -9.45
CA VAL A 151 20.43 -14.14 -9.05
C VAL A 151 19.83 -14.88 -7.86
N LYS A 152 19.41 -14.12 -6.84
CA LYS A 152 18.57 -14.62 -5.75
C LYS A 152 17.29 -13.77 -5.73
N GLU A 153 16.16 -14.46 -5.64
CA GLU A 153 14.84 -13.85 -5.60
C GLU A 153 14.27 -13.93 -4.19
N PHE A 154 13.66 -12.83 -3.75
CA PHE A 154 12.94 -12.73 -2.49
C PHE A 154 11.47 -12.47 -2.81
N PRO A 155 10.56 -13.42 -2.54
CA PRO A 155 9.14 -13.17 -2.65
C PRO A 155 8.71 -12.26 -1.50
N MET A 156 8.21 -11.08 -1.81
CA MET A 156 7.84 -10.04 -0.85
C MET A 156 6.33 -9.80 -0.91
N THR A 157 5.77 -9.35 0.21
CA THR A 157 4.37 -8.92 0.30
C THR A 157 4.30 -7.55 0.95
N ILE A 158 3.44 -6.65 0.48
CA ILE A 158 3.14 -5.33 1.07
C ILE A 158 1.74 -5.40 1.67
N ARG A 159 1.58 -4.93 2.92
CA ARG A 159 0.28 -4.95 3.60
C ARG A 159 -0.65 -3.89 3.05
N GLU A 160 -1.90 -4.24 2.76
CA GLU A 160 -2.94 -3.22 2.54
C GLU A 160 -3.10 -2.31 3.77
N GLY A 161 -3.48 -1.04 3.58
CA GLY A 161 -3.85 -0.14 4.69
C GLY A 161 -4.99 -0.70 5.55
N ASP A 162 -5.15 -0.24 6.78
CA ASP A 162 -6.29 -0.62 7.61
C ASP A 162 -7.48 0.34 7.35
N LYS A 163 -8.72 -0.16 7.47
CA LYS A 163 -9.96 0.56 7.09
C LYS A 163 -10.24 1.82 7.94
N ASP A 164 -9.57 1.96 9.07
CA ASP A 164 -9.72 3.05 10.05
C ASP A 164 -8.57 4.07 9.98
N ASP A 165 -8.03 4.36 8.79
CA ASP A 165 -6.97 5.36 8.56
C ASP A 165 -7.46 6.82 8.75
N SER A 166 -8.23 7.05 9.82
CA SER A 166 -8.74 8.31 10.32
C SER A 166 -7.75 9.03 11.22
N TYR A 167 -6.60 8.43 11.55
CA TYR A 167 -5.59 9.06 12.40
C TYR A 167 -5.07 10.35 11.77
N ALA A 168 -5.18 11.44 12.51
CA ALA A 168 -4.78 12.78 12.07
C ALA A 168 -3.52 13.28 12.80
N GLY A 169 -3.08 12.56 13.82
CA GLY A 169 -1.92 12.91 14.61
C GLY A 169 -1.80 12.06 15.87
N TYR A 170 -1.13 12.62 16.86
CA TYR A 170 -0.82 12.03 18.15
C TYR A 170 -1.19 13.01 19.25
N LEU A 171 -1.69 12.47 20.36
CA LEU A 171 -1.88 13.18 21.62
C LEU A 171 -0.81 12.70 22.60
N TYR A 172 -0.16 13.65 23.25
CA TYR A 172 0.81 13.42 24.32
C TYR A 172 0.29 14.02 25.63
N VAL A 173 0.35 13.23 26.70
CA VAL A 173 0.07 13.68 28.07
C VAL A 173 1.36 13.80 28.87
N CYS A 174 1.49 14.87 29.62
CA CYS A 174 2.66 15.13 30.46
C CYS A 174 2.28 15.90 31.70
N PHE A 175 3.19 15.98 32.68
CA PHE A 175 3.02 16.91 33.79
C PHE A 175 3.92 18.14 33.65
N ALA A 176 3.48 19.29 34.16
CA ALA A 176 4.32 20.48 34.28
C ALA A 176 4.05 21.30 35.55
N ASN A 177 4.99 22.22 35.85
CA ASN A 177 4.88 23.19 36.94
C ASN A 177 4.34 24.53 36.40
N LYS A 178 3.38 25.16 37.09
CA LYS A 178 2.88 26.51 36.74
C LYS A 178 3.55 27.60 37.57
N GLY A 179 4.37 28.44 36.94
CA GLY A 179 4.62 29.82 37.38
C GLY A 179 5.04 30.06 38.84
N GLY A 180 5.85 29.18 39.44
CA GLY A 180 6.34 29.34 40.81
C GLY A 180 5.33 29.01 41.92
N SER A 181 4.16 28.47 41.57
CA SER A 181 3.21 27.82 42.50
C SER A 181 3.24 26.31 42.25
N ASP A 182 3.57 25.59 43.30
CA ASP A 182 4.41 24.38 43.29
C ASP A 182 3.61 23.05 43.18
N VAL A 183 2.45 23.07 42.50
CA VAL A 183 1.64 21.86 42.30
C VAL A 183 1.73 21.41 40.84
N GLN A 184 2.13 20.15 40.64
CA GLN A 184 2.24 19.51 39.33
C GLN A 184 0.85 19.22 38.76
N GLN A 185 0.70 19.42 37.46
CA GLN A 185 -0.56 19.41 36.74
C GLN A 185 -0.40 18.66 35.42
N ILE A 186 -1.49 18.13 34.87
CA ILE A 186 -1.47 17.40 33.60
C ILE A 186 -1.74 18.35 32.43
N HIS A 187 -0.99 18.19 31.35
CA HIS A 187 -1.06 18.98 30.12
C HIS A 187 -1.18 18.08 28.89
N PHE A 188 -1.78 18.61 27.84
CA PHE A 188 -1.93 17.93 26.55
C PHE A 188 -1.14 18.63 25.45
N PHE A 189 -0.54 17.84 24.58
CA PHE A 189 0.20 18.27 23.40
C PHE A 189 -0.31 17.51 22.17
N LEU A 190 -0.46 18.19 21.05
CA LEU A 190 -0.79 17.58 19.76
C LEU A 190 0.38 17.62 18.80
N SER A 191 0.49 16.58 17.98
CA SER A 191 1.44 16.51 16.86
C SER A 191 0.79 15.84 15.66
N GLU A 192 0.96 16.38 14.46
CA GLU A 192 0.49 15.73 13.22
C GLU A 192 1.45 14.63 12.76
N ASP A 193 2.75 14.77 13.06
CA ASP A 193 3.81 13.89 12.57
C ASP A 193 4.51 13.07 13.66
N GLY A 194 4.14 13.26 14.93
CA GLY A 194 4.71 12.62 16.11
C GLY A 194 6.11 13.15 16.51
N LEU A 195 6.63 14.18 15.83
CA LEU A 195 7.94 14.77 16.10
C LEU A 195 7.85 16.26 16.48
N ASN A 196 6.88 16.97 15.92
CA ASN A 196 6.63 18.39 16.17
C ASN A 196 5.37 18.54 17.04
N TRP A 197 5.58 18.86 18.30
CA TRP A 197 4.52 18.86 19.31
C TRP A 197 4.15 20.28 19.73
N THR A 198 2.85 20.53 19.88
CA THR A 198 2.30 21.82 20.29
C THR A 198 1.47 21.64 21.54
N ALA A 199 1.80 22.37 22.60
CA ALA A 199 0.99 22.41 23.80
C ALA A 199 -0.41 22.95 23.47
N LEU A 200 -1.45 22.25 23.89
CA LEU A 200 -2.81 22.79 23.88
C LEU A 200 -2.97 23.83 24.99
N ASN A 201 -3.97 24.70 24.82
CA ASN A 201 -4.32 25.74 25.79
C ASN A 201 -3.16 26.68 26.17
N GLY A 202 -2.15 26.83 25.30
CA GLY A 202 -0.97 27.66 25.59
C GLY A 202 -0.14 27.11 26.75
N CYS A 203 -0.14 25.78 26.89
CA CYS A 203 0.44 25.06 28.03
C CYS A 203 -0.23 25.36 29.38
N ASN A 204 -1.45 25.91 29.38
CA ASN A 204 -2.28 25.83 30.57
C ASN A 204 -2.66 24.35 30.85
N PRO A 205 -2.81 23.97 32.12
CA PRO A 205 -3.12 22.60 32.51
C PRO A 205 -4.50 22.16 32.00
N ALA A 206 -4.57 20.93 31.50
CA ALA A 206 -5.81 20.25 31.20
C ALA A 206 -6.50 19.74 32.50
N PHE A 207 -5.71 19.41 33.53
CA PHE A 207 -6.18 19.00 34.85
C PHE A 207 -5.47 19.85 35.91
N LEU A 208 -6.19 20.67 36.68
CA LEU A 208 -5.59 21.47 37.77
C LEU A 208 -5.53 20.65 39.07
N ALA A 209 -4.52 20.96 39.89
CA ALA A 209 -4.36 20.44 41.25
C ALA A 209 -4.00 21.59 42.23
N GLY A 210 -4.27 21.39 43.54
CA GLY A 210 -3.96 22.35 44.62
C GLY A 210 -5.09 22.63 45.61
N SER A 211 -4.76 23.16 46.79
CA SER A 211 -5.69 23.39 47.92
C SER A 211 -6.58 24.65 47.82
N ASP A 212 -6.36 25.53 46.85
CA ASP A 212 -7.06 26.84 46.77
C ASP A 212 -8.56 26.73 46.38
N TYR A 213 -9.03 25.52 46.02
CA TYR A 213 -10.42 25.26 45.61
C TYR A 213 -11.15 24.21 46.45
N THR A 214 -10.49 23.56 47.42
CA THR A 214 -11.11 22.55 48.28
C THR A 214 -12.24 23.14 49.14
N ASP A 215 -12.14 24.43 49.51
CA ASP A 215 -13.20 25.16 50.23
C ASP A 215 -14.37 25.60 49.33
N ARG A 216 -14.24 25.45 48.00
CA ARG A 216 -15.18 25.96 46.98
C ARG A 216 -16.03 24.86 46.35
N VAL A 217 -15.76 23.58 46.66
CA VAL A 217 -16.46 22.43 46.07
C VAL A 217 -16.73 21.38 47.16
N TYR A 218 -17.94 20.81 47.22
CA TYR A 218 -18.35 19.82 48.24
C TYR A 218 -18.96 18.57 47.60
N LYS A 219 -18.77 17.41 48.24
CA LYS A 219 -19.28 16.11 47.79
C LYS A 219 -20.81 16.04 47.93
N THR A 220 -21.50 15.56 46.89
CA THR A 220 -22.94 15.26 46.93
C THR A 220 -23.19 13.76 46.99
N ASP A 221 -24.42 13.35 47.31
CA ASP A 221 -24.76 11.96 47.64
C ASP A 221 -24.62 10.94 46.49
N ASN A 222 -24.23 11.36 45.28
CA ASN A 222 -24.06 10.51 44.09
C ASN A 222 -22.81 10.88 43.29
N VAL A 223 -21.61 10.54 43.78
CA VAL A 223 -20.30 10.55 43.06
C VAL A 223 -19.89 11.90 42.41
N ASN A 224 -20.73 12.93 42.51
CA ASN A 224 -20.55 14.25 41.94
C ASN A 224 -20.22 15.27 43.03
N TYR A 225 -19.39 16.23 42.67
CA TYR A 225 -19.02 17.38 43.49
C TYR A 225 -19.82 18.61 43.03
N ALA A 226 -20.33 19.41 43.97
CA ALA A 226 -21.05 20.65 43.70
C ALA A 226 -20.24 21.85 44.16
N VAL A 227 -20.32 22.94 43.41
CA VAL A 227 -19.59 24.18 43.69
C VAL A 227 -20.39 25.01 44.71
N ALA A 228 -19.71 25.60 45.69
CA ALA A 228 -20.33 26.45 46.71
C ALA A 228 -20.99 27.68 46.08
N GLU A 229 -22.17 28.08 46.57
CA GLU A 229 -23.08 29.09 45.99
C GLU A 229 -22.44 30.49 45.70
N GLU A 230 -21.28 30.80 46.27
CA GLU A 230 -20.59 32.09 46.11
C GLU A 230 -19.31 32.02 45.25
N THR A 231 -19.02 30.87 44.64
CA THR A 231 -17.81 30.70 43.81
C THR A 231 -18.02 31.28 42.42
N ASN A 232 -17.28 32.34 42.07
CA ASN A 232 -17.31 32.91 40.72
C ASN A 232 -16.51 32.04 39.74
N ILE A 233 -17.18 31.07 39.11
CA ILE A 233 -16.60 30.20 38.08
C ILE A 233 -16.27 30.95 36.78
N GLU A 234 -16.84 32.13 36.54
CA GLU A 234 -16.64 32.87 35.28
C GLU A 234 -15.23 33.48 35.11
N GLU A 235 -14.33 33.36 36.11
CA GLU A 235 -12.91 33.74 35.98
C GLU A 235 -12.04 32.62 35.36
N THR A 236 -12.58 31.43 35.11
CA THR A 236 -11.91 30.38 34.32
C THR A 236 -12.26 30.56 32.84
N THR A 237 -11.31 31.05 32.05
CA THR A 237 -11.50 31.26 30.60
C THR A 237 -11.63 29.93 29.84
N ALA A 238 -12.79 29.81 29.16
CA ALA A 238 -13.19 28.98 28.01
C ALA A 238 -12.50 27.63 27.72
N GLY A 239 -13.35 26.58 27.69
CA GLY A 239 -13.04 25.18 27.39
C GLY A 239 -13.56 24.33 28.53
N ASP A 240 -14.80 23.82 28.44
CA ASP A 240 -15.52 23.19 29.56
C ASP A 240 -15.04 21.76 29.87
N ALA A 241 -13.72 21.60 30.01
CA ALA A 241 -13.03 20.57 30.76
C ALA A 241 -12.61 21.14 32.13
N SER A 242 -13.48 21.98 32.72
CA SER A 242 -13.18 22.79 33.90
C SER A 242 -13.12 21.93 35.18
N VAL A 243 -11.96 21.28 35.29
CA VAL A 243 -11.22 20.95 36.50
C VAL A 243 -11.57 19.67 37.26
N LEU A 244 -10.99 18.57 36.78
CA LEU A 244 -10.86 17.32 37.53
C LEU A 244 -9.80 17.45 38.65
N PHE A 245 -10.08 18.29 39.64
CA PHE A 245 -9.24 18.45 40.82
C PHE A 245 -9.18 17.16 41.64
N PRO A 246 -8.00 16.71 42.11
CA PRO A 246 -7.82 15.47 42.88
C PRO A 246 -8.36 15.54 44.34
N PHE A 247 -9.61 15.94 44.55
CA PHE A 247 -10.20 16.17 45.89
C PHE A 247 -10.17 14.93 46.81
N GLU A 248 -10.11 13.73 46.22
CA GLU A 248 -10.13 12.45 46.93
C GLU A 248 -8.74 11.97 47.37
N GLY A 249 -7.68 12.58 46.83
CA GLY A 249 -6.30 12.16 47.11
C GLY A 249 -5.81 12.58 48.49
N GLU A 250 -4.81 11.90 49.00
CA GLU A 250 -4.19 12.27 50.28
C GLU A 250 -3.16 13.39 50.09
N ASP A 251 -2.54 13.46 48.91
CA ASP A 251 -1.51 14.45 48.58
C ASP A 251 -2.00 15.63 47.76
N GLN A 252 -3.15 15.49 47.11
CA GLN A 252 -3.83 16.55 46.35
C GLN A 252 -2.96 17.10 45.19
N GLY A 253 -2.10 16.25 44.62
CA GLY A 253 -1.29 16.52 43.43
C GLY A 253 -1.39 15.40 42.41
N ILE A 254 -1.05 15.67 41.15
CA ILE A 254 -1.06 14.68 40.07
C ILE A 254 0.27 14.72 39.33
N ARG A 255 0.91 13.56 39.19
CA ARG A 255 2.26 13.45 38.63
C ARG A 255 2.41 12.21 37.75
N ASP A 256 3.36 12.29 36.81
CA ASP A 256 3.83 11.19 35.97
C ASP A 256 2.66 10.51 35.22
N PRO A 257 1.92 11.25 34.37
CA PRO A 257 0.71 10.74 33.76
C PRO A 257 1.02 9.82 32.58
N TYR A 258 0.39 8.66 32.52
CA TYR A 258 0.44 7.76 31.37
C TYR A 258 -0.93 7.63 30.71
N MET A 259 -0.97 7.59 29.38
CA MET A 259 -2.21 7.43 28.63
C MET A 259 -2.20 6.14 27.82
N LEU A 260 -3.33 5.43 27.80
CA LEU A 260 -3.54 4.28 26.94
C LEU A 260 -4.97 4.23 26.39
N ARG A 261 -5.13 3.56 25.25
CA ARG A 261 -6.41 3.21 24.64
C ARG A 261 -6.75 1.75 24.93
N GLY A 262 -8.04 1.44 25.01
CA GLY A 262 -8.51 0.07 25.16
C GLY A 262 -8.08 -0.84 24.01
N ALA A 263 -7.72 -2.06 24.39
CA ALA A 263 -7.05 -3.06 23.56
C ALA A 263 -7.60 -4.47 23.80
N LYS A 264 -8.77 -4.62 24.45
CA LYS A 264 -9.38 -5.95 24.65
C LYS A 264 -9.64 -6.64 23.33
N ALA A 265 -9.46 -7.95 23.33
CA ALA A 265 -9.57 -8.76 22.11
C ALA A 265 -10.97 -8.70 21.46
N ASP A 266 -12.02 -8.46 22.26
CA ASP A 266 -13.40 -8.34 21.78
C ASP A 266 -13.79 -6.91 21.35
N GLY A 267 -12.89 -5.94 21.52
CA GLY A 267 -13.10 -4.52 21.21
C GLY A 267 -14.04 -3.80 22.18
N SER A 268 -14.42 -4.42 23.30
CA SER A 268 -15.41 -3.88 24.26
C SER A 268 -15.01 -2.57 24.92
N ASP A 269 -13.74 -2.19 24.84
CA ASP A 269 -13.18 -0.93 25.35
C ASP A 269 -12.41 -0.11 24.30
N SER A 270 -12.57 -0.43 23.02
CA SER A 270 -11.86 0.24 21.92
C SER A 270 -12.08 1.75 21.81
N ASP A 271 -13.22 2.25 22.31
CA ASP A 271 -13.57 3.67 22.40
C ASP A 271 -13.05 4.35 23.68
N LYS A 272 -12.52 3.57 24.63
CA LYS A 272 -12.06 4.09 25.92
C LYS A 272 -10.59 4.50 25.89
N VAL A 273 -10.33 5.60 26.57
CA VAL A 273 -8.98 6.10 26.86
C VAL A 273 -8.86 6.35 28.35
N TRP A 274 -7.75 5.89 28.94
CA TRP A 274 -7.43 6.12 30.34
C TRP A 274 -6.18 6.95 30.50
N ILE A 275 -6.15 7.79 31.54
CA ILE A 275 -4.94 8.42 32.07
C ILE A 275 -4.72 7.93 33.50
N LEU A 276 -3.52 7.40 33.77
CA LEU A 276 -3.06 7.00 35.09
C LEU A 276 -2.12 8.08 35.60
N ALA A 277 -2.20 8.46 36.87
CA ALA A 277 -1.28 9.43 37.47
C ALA A 277 -1.04 9.12 38.95
N THR A 278 0.16 9.40 39.43
CA THR A 278 0.50 9.31 40.86
C THR A 278 -0.25 10.40 41.64
N ASP A 279 -0.89 10.05 42.76
CA ASP A 279 -1.39 11.02 43.74
C ASP A 279 -0.21 11.60 44.54
N LEU A 280 0.45 12.62 44.00
CA LEU A 280 1.63 13.19 44.64
C LEU A 280 1.72 14.70 44.45
N ASN A 281 1.89 15.38 45.57
CA ASN A 281 2.28 16.77 45.63
C ASN A 281 3.67 16.85 46.25
N THR A 282 4.69 16.94 45.40
CA THR A 282 6.10 17.00 45.83
C THR A 282 6.41 18.22 46.70
N MET A 283 5.49 19.17 46.84
CA MET A 283 5.70 20.41 47.59
C MET A 283 4.76 20.52 48.79
N ALA A 284 4.02 19.45 49.10
CA ALA A 284 3.21 19.39 50.30
C ALA A 284 4.09 19.63 51.55
N PRO A 285 3.64 20.48 52.51
CA PRO A 285 4.41 20.78 53.71
C PRO A 285 4.84 19.55 54.51
N GLN A 286 4.07 18.45 54.44
CA GLN A 286 4.39 17.19 55.11
C GLN A 286 5.72 16.57 54.66
N TYR A 287 6.16 16.85 53.43
CA TYR A 287 7.43 16.34 52.89
C TYR A 287 8.63 17.24 53.15
N GLY A 288 8.40 18.51 53.51
CA GLY A 288 9.47 19.48 53.79
C GLY A 288 10.48 19.67 52.64
N GLY A 289 10.09 19.37 51.40
CA GLY A 289 10.96 19.38 50.22
C GLY A 289 12.02 18.27 50.18
N ASN A 290 11.83 17.18 50.93
CA ASN A 290 12.75 16.04 50.98
C ASN A 290 12.26 14.87 50.10
N TRP A 291 12.98 14.60 49.02
CA TRP A 291 12.70 13.49 48.09
C TRP A 291 12.69 12.11 48.75
N GLY A 292 13.55 11.87 49.74
CA GLY A 292 13.58 10.61 50.50
C GLY A 292 12.33 10.44 51.37
N THR A 293 11.82 11.53 51.94
CA THR A 293 10.56 11.53 52.69
C THR A 293 9.38 11.27 51.76
N MET A 294 9.31 11.90 50.58
CA MET A 294 8.25 11.61 49.59
C MET A 294 8.27 10.15 49.14
N SER A 295 9.47 9.60 48.93
CA SER A 295 9.65 8.20 48.54
C SER A 295 9.18 7.21 49.62
N HIS A 296 9.09 7.63 50.87
CA HIS A 296 8.70 6.82 52.03
C HIS A 296 7.24 7.03 52.43
N ASP A 297 6.83 8.30 52.56
CA ASP A 297 5.55 8.72 53.14
C ASP A 297 4.51 9.15 52.08
N GLY A 298 4.86 9.11 50.80
CA GLY A 298 3.98 9.52 49.71
C GLY A 298 2.86 8.52 49.42
N SER A 299 1.82 8.98 48.72
CA SER A 299 0.60 8.20 48.47
C SER A 299 0.86 6.88 47.74
N THR A 300 0.28 5.81 48.24
CA THR A 300 0.25 4.49 47.59
C THR A 300 -0.85 4.37 46.53
N SER A 301 -1.52 5.48 46.23
CA SER A 301 -2.71 5.50 45.39
C SER A 301 -2.48 6.21 44.06
N LEU A 302 -3.23 5.78 43.05
CA LEU A 302 -3.23 6.34 41.71
C LEU A 302 -4.55 7.04 41.42
N PHE A 303 -4.48 8.13 40.66
CA PHE A 303 -5.64 8.66 39.96
C PHE A 303 -5.80 7.96 38.61
N ILE A 304 -7.03 7.54 38.33
CA ILE A 304 -7.43 6.96 37.06
C ILE A 304 -8.50 7.84 36.45
N TYR A 305 -8.20 8.45 35.31
CA TYR A 305 -9.15 9.21 34.50
C TYR A 305 -9.58 8.36 33.31
N GLU A 306 -10.85 8.36 32.95
CA GLU A 306 -11.41 7.59 31.83
C GLU A 306 -12.30 8.49 30.97
N THR A 307 -12.16 8.41 29.64
CA THR A 307 -13.00 9.12 28.66
C THR A 307 -13.30 8.22 27.46
N GLU A 308 -14.38 8.56 26.75
CA GLU A 308 -14.74 7.97 25.45
C GLU A 308 -14.75 9.03 24.32
N ASP A 309 -14.56 10.32 24.65
CA ASP A 309 -14.75 11.43 23.71
C ASP A 309 -13.77 12.60 23.89
N PHE A 310 -12.81 12.50 24.83
CA PHE A 310 -11.88 13.57 25.23
C PHE A 310 -12.53 14.85 25.78
N VAL A 311 -13.84 14.88 25.96
CA VAL A 311 -14.57 16.03 26.54
C VAL A 311 -15.02 15.68 27.95
N ASN A 312 -15.67 14.53 28.09
CA ASN A 312 -16.25 14.03 29.32
C ASN A 312 -15.32 13.00 29.95
N TRP A 313 -15.01 13.21 31.22
CA TRP A 313 -14.09 12.37 31.96
C TRP A 313 -14.73 11.86 33.25
N THR A 314 -14.50 10.58 33.56
CA THR A 314 -14.72 10.04 34.89
C THR A 314 -13.38 9.87 35.61
N ARG A 315 -13.39 9.86 36.95
CA ARG A 315 -12.20 9.76 37.77
C ARG A 315 -12.38 8.74 38.88
N ARG A 316 -11.27 8.10 39.27
CA ARG A 316 -11.15 7.21 40.43
C ARG A 316 -9.84 7.49 41.18
N TRP A 317 -9.83 7.20 42.47
CA TRP A 317 -8.64 7.19 43.33
C TRP A 317 -8.51 5.79 43.92
N VAL A 318 -7.40 5.12 43.61
CA VAL A 318 -7.24 3.67 43.85
C VAL A 318 -5.92 3.42 44.55
N ASP A 319 -5.99 2.83 45.74
CA ASP A 319 -4.82 2.31 46.43
C ASP A 319 -4.29 1.06 45.72
N VAL A 320 -3.00 1.09 45.38
CA VAL A 320 -2.31 -0.02 44.71
C VAL A 320 -1.15 -0.55 45.53
N GLY A 321 -0.77 0.09 46.65
CA GLY A 321 0.51 -0.19 47.32
C GLY A 321 0.45 -0.42 48.83
N SER A 322 -0.63 -0.07 49.52
CA SER A 322 -0.64 -0.12 51.00
C SER A 322 -0.44 -1.54 51.56
N GLU A 323 -0.88 -2.57 50.84
CA GLU A 323 -0.78 -3.98 51.27
C GLU A 323 0.66 -4.51 51.38
N ILE A 324 1.62 -3.86 50.72
CA ILE A 324 3.05 -4.21 50.77
C ILE A 324 3.88 -3.20 51.58
N GLU A 325 3.22 -2.32 52.33
CA GLU A 325 3.87 -1.20 53.03
C GLU A 325 4.79 -0.42 52.06
N ALA A 326 4.27 -0.13 50.86
CA ALA A 326 4.95 0.72 49.89
C ALA A 326 5.03 2.16 50.40
N GLY A 327 6.07 2.87 49.96
CA GLY A 327 6.03 4.32 49.85
C GLY A 327 5.25 4.74 48.60
N ALA A 328 5.53 5.93 48.07
CA ALA A 328 4.79 6.47 46.94
C ALA A 328 4.72 5.53 45.72
N ALA A 329 3.54 5.47 45.09
CA ALA A 329 3.28 4.68 43.89
C ALA A 329 3.65 5.45 42.61
N TRP A 330 4.94 5.55 42.32
CA TRP A 330 5.51 6.41 41.28
C TRP A 330 5.32 5.91 39.84
N ALA A 331 5.17 6.87 38.92
CA ALA A 331 5.23 6.67 37.47
C ALA A 331 4.41 5.46 36.98
N PRO A 332 3.08 5.47 37.22
CA PRO A 332 2.23 4.37 36.80
C PRO A 332 2.08 4.33 35.29
N GLU A 333 2.27 3.15 34.72
CA GLU A 333 1.93 2.85 33.34
C GLU A 333 1.10 1.57 33.26
N ALA A 334 0.51 1.28 32.10
CA ALA A 334 -0.23 0.04 31.90
C ALA A 334 0.02 -0.58 30.54
N ILE A 335 -0.11 -1.90 30.48
CA ILE A 335 -0.02 -2.66 29.25
C ILE A 335 -1.12 -3.71 29.21
N TYR A 336 -1.67 -3.95 28.02
CA TYR A 336 -2.61 -5.04 27.80
C TYR A 336 -1.90 -6.40 27.85
N ASN A 337 -2.49 -7.37 28.54
CA ASN A 337 -2.01 -8.73 28.67
C ASN A 337 -2.91 -9.68 27.86
N PRO A 338 -2.48 -10.08 26.65
CA PRO A 338 -3.29 -10.94 25.77
C PRO A 338 -3.52 -12.35 26.33
N GLU A 339 -2.65 -12.85 27.21
CA GLU A 339 -2.77 -14.21 27.76
C GLU A 339 -3.97 -14.36 28.70
N LYS A 340 -4.36 -13.25 29.35
CA LYS A 340 -5.45 -13.20 30.32
C LYS A 340 -6.60 -12.30 29.89
N ASP A 341 -6.49 -11.59 28.77
CA ASP A 341 -7.47 -10.62 28.27
C ASP A 341 -7.78 -9.53 29.32
N ASN A 342 -6.72 -9.03 29.97
CA ASN A 342 -6.77 -8.02 31.01
C ASN A 342 -5.65 -6.99 30.85
N TYR A 343 -5.55 -6.04 31.78
CA TYR A 343 -4.47 -5.06 31.83
C TYR A 343 -3.59 -5.29 33.05
N LEU A 344 -2.29 -5.05 32.86
CA LEU A 344 -1.32 -4.97 33.93
C LEU A 344 -0.96 -3.50 34.14
N ILE A 345 -1.34 -2.92 35.28
CA ILE A 345 -0.81 -1.62 35.71
C ILE A 345 0.46 -1.89 36.48
N TYR A 346 1.53 -1.17 36.16
CA TYR A 346 2.81 -1.29 36.83
C TYR A 346 3.35 0.09 37.19
N TRP A 347 4.03 0.15 38.33
CA TRP A 347 4.42 1.39 39.00
C TRP A 347 5.61 1.11 39.91
N SER A 348 6.40 2.14 40.22
CA SER A 348 7.61 1.99 41.02
C SER A 348 7.43 2.46 42.45
N CYS A 349 8.04 1.78 43.40
CA CYS A 349 8.09 2.26 44.78
C CYS A 349 9.26 1.71 45.58
N ARG A 350 9.46 2.31 46.76
CA ARG A 350 10.27 1.74 47.84
C ARG A 350 9.35 1.01 48.83
N VAL A 351 9.85 0.02 49.56
CA VAL A 351 9.05 -0.78 50.50
C VAL A 351 9.69 -0.88 51.89
N ALA A 352 8.87 -1.04 52.92
CA ALA A 352 9.33 -1.15 54.30
C ALA A 352 10.26 -2.35 54.56
N THR A 353 10.06 -3.46 53.84
CA THR A 353 10.75 -4.73 54.06
C THR A 353 12.29 -4.61 53.98
N ASP A 354 12.80 -3.68 53.16
CA ASP A 354 14.23 -3.40 53.06
C ASP A 354 14.64 -2.03 53.66
N GLY A 355 13.73 -1.37 54.36
CA GLY A 355 13.94 -0.05 54.93
C GLY A 355 13.86 1.07 53.90
N TYR A 356 13.05 0.91 52.85
CA TYR A 356 12.88 1.89 51.76
C TYR A 356 14.18 2.20 51.04
N SER A 357 14.99 1.17 50.81
CA SER A 357 16.37 1.34 50.36
C SER A 357 16.49 1.65 48.86
N ARG A 358 15.50 1.27 48.05
CA ARG A 358 15.51 1.41 46.58
C ARG A 358 14.12 1.27 45.95
N ASN A 359 14.00 1.74 44.72
CA ASN A 359 12.85 1.59 43.85
C ASN A 359 12.80 0.19 43.22
N ARG A 360 11.60 -0.37 43.11
CA ARG A 360 11.26 -1.60 42.39
C ARG A 360 9.95 -1.39 41.65
N ILE A 361 9.73 -2.15 40.58
CA ILE A 361 8.46 -2.13 39.88
C ILE A 361 7.54 -3.18 40.49
N TYR A 362 6.33 -2.76 40.86
CA TYR A 362 5.21 -3.59 41.26
C TYR A 362 4.09 -3.45 40.25
N CYS A 363 3.10 -4.35 40.34
CA CYS A 363 1.98 -4.34 39.42
C CYS A 363 0.69 -4.88 40.04
N ASN A 364 -0.43 -4.52 39.42
CA ASN A 364 -1.78 -4.98 39.74
C ASN A 364 -2.51 -5.32 38.42
N GLU A 365 -3.27 -6.42 38.41
CA GLU A 365 -4.14 -6.76 37.29
C GLU A 365 -5.48 -6.02 37.39
N THR A 366 -6.03 -5.60 36.26
CA THR A 366 -7.38 -5.03 36.18
C THR A 366 -8.04 -5.37 34.85
N ASP A 367 -9.35 -5.61 34.86
CA ASP A 367 -10.14 -5.81 33.64
C ASP A 367 -10.81 -4.52 33.16
N ASP A 368 -10.94 -3.52 34.03
CA ASP A 368 -11.86 -2.39 33.81
C ASP A 368 -11.35 -1.06 34.36
N PHE A 369 -10.14 -1.01 34.92
CA PHE A 369 -9.58 0.16 35.60
C PHE A 369 -10.49 0.68 36.72
N VAL A 370 -11.32 -0.19 37.31
CA VAL A 370 -12.17 0.06 38.48
C VAL A 370 -11.75 -0.88 39.61
N THR A 371 -11.61 -2.17 39.29
CA THR A 371 -11.30 -3.23 40.24
C THR A 371 -9.88 -3.71 40.00
N PHE A 372 -9.10 -3.79 41.08
CA PHE A 372 -7.69 -4.12 41.02
C PHE A 372 -7.42 -5.41 41.80
N GLY A 373 -6.63 -6.28 41.18
CA GLY A 373 -6.07 -7.46 41.82
C GLY A 373 -5.02 -7.09 42.88
N PRO A 374 -4.56 -8.08 43.66
CA PRO A 374 -3.49 -7.89 44.64
C PRO A 374 -2.21 -7.40 43.97
N THR A 375 -1.40 -6.67 44.73
CA THR A 375 -0.12 -6.12 44.33
C THR A 375 0.91 -7.23 44.26
N LYS A 376 1.68 -7.25 43.17
CA LYS A 376 2.70 -8.29 42.95
C LYS A 376 4.00 -7.66 42.49
N MET A 377 5.11 -8.31 42.82
CA MET A 377 6.42 -7.83 42.41
C MET A 377 6.60 -8.08 40.92
N TYR A 378 6.80 -7.00 40.16
CA TYR A 378 6.95 -7.08 38.72
C TYR A 378 8.41 -7.11 38.31
N GLU A 379 9.25 -6.25 38.90
CA GLU A 379 10.67 -6.25 38.56
C GLU A 379 11.55 -6.09 39.79
N GLN A 380 12.52 -6.98 39.89
CA GLN A 380 13.63 -6.91 40.83
C GLN A 380 14.94 -6.79 40.04
N GLU A 381 15.36 -5.53 39.89
CA GLU A 381 16.54 -5.01 39.20
C GLU A 381 17.81 -5.89 39.26
N ALA A 382 18.45 -6.19 38.12
CA ALA A 382 19.69 -6.99 38.04
C ALA A 382 20.98 -6.15 37.82
N PHE A 383 20.86 -4.83 37.63
CA PHE A 383 21.80 -4.04 36.81
C PHE A 383 22.79 -3.15 37.58
N TYR A 384 22.63 -3.00 38.91
CA TYR A 384 23.55 -2.30 39.82
C TYR A 384 25.04 -2.68 39.73
N LYS A 385 25.35 -3.85 39.17
CA LYS A 385 26.67 -4.47 39.20
C LYS A 385 27.71 -3.75 38.33
N ASN A 386 27.30 -2.88 37.41
CA ASN A 386 28.20 -2.22 36.46
C ASN A 386 28.67 -0.81 36.88
N TRP A 387 28.04 -0.18 37.87
CA TRP A 387 28.25 1.25 38.13
C TRP A 387 28.70 1.52 39.57
N GLY A 388 29.99 1.89 39.70
CA GLY A 388 30.79 1.87 40.93
C GLY A 388 30.58 2.99 41.96
N LYS A 389 29.42 3.68 41.99
CA LYS A 389 28.96 4.32 43.25
C LYS A 389 27.43 4.33 43.44
N LEU A 390 26.91 3.68 44.51
CA LEU A 390 25.60 3.99 45.09
C LEU A 390 25.72 5.32 45.84
N VAL A 391 24.91 6.32 45.47
CA VAL A 391 24.99 7.68 46.04
C VAL A 391 24.06 7.79 47.27
N ASN A 392 23.98 8.96 47.93
CA ASN A 392 23.43 9.12 49.29
C ASN A 392 21.99 8.54 49.44
N ALA A 393 21.52 8.31 50.67
CA ALA A 393 20.15 7.80 50.94
C ALA A 393 18.99 8.64 50.35
N ASN A 394 19.27 9.88 49.91
CA ASN A 394 18.33 10.77 49.23
C ASN A 394 18.38 10.68 47.71
N ASP A 395 19.42 10.06 47.16
CA ASP A 395 19.58 9.82 45.73
C ASP A 395 18.78 8.54 45.41
N GLY A 396 17.94 8.60 44.38
CA GLY A 396 17.20 7.43 43.89
C GLY A 396 18.14 6.30 43.52
N TYR A 397 17.65 5.07 43.61
CA TYR A 397 18.35 3.88 43.12
C TYR A 397 17.32 2.80 42.77
N GLY A 398 17.53 2.06 41.67
CA GLY A 398 16.59 1.06 41.14
C GLY A 398 15.83 1.55 39.91
N ASN A 399 14.74 0.86 39.54
CA ASN A 399 14.05 1.10 38.28
C ASN A 399 12.76 1.91 38.45
N ILE A 400 12.55 2.88 37.57
CA ILE A 400 11.37 3.79 37.48
C ILE A 400 11.15 4.21 36.03
N ASP A 401 10.07 4.94 35.75
CA ASP A 401 9.76 5.52 34.44
C ASP A 401 9.85 4.48 33.32
N THR A 402 9.07 3.42 33.49
CA THR A 402 9.09 2.27 32.61
C THR A 402 7.94 2.37 31.63
N SER A 403 8.22 2.31 30.34
CA SER A 403 7.18 2.16 29.32
C SER A 403 7.32 0.86 28.55
N GLN A 404 6.16 0.27 28.22
CA GLN A 404 6.08 -0.96 27.46
C GLN A 404 5.14 -0.82 26.27
N LEU A 405 5.44 -1.51 25.18
CA LEU A 405 4.51 -1.70 24.06
C LEU A 405 4.66 -3.08 23.43
N TRP A 406 3.60 -3.49 22.75
CA TRP A 406 3.59 -4.70 21.92
C TRP A 406 4.02 -4.37 20.49
N VAL A 407 4.91 -5.21 19.96
CA VAL A 407 5.27 -5.27 18.56
C VAL A 407 4.68 -6.54 17.97
N ALA A 408 3.91 -6.41 16.90
CA ALA A 408 3.28 -7.55 16.25
C ALA A 408 4.33 -8.55 15.74
N ASP A 409 4.14 -9.84 16.05
CA ASP A 409 4.82 -10.90 15.33
C ASP A 409 4.05 -11.16 14.06
N THR A 410 4.78 -11.09 13.00
CA THR A 410 4.25 -10.68 11.74
C THR A 410 4.68 -11.77 10.72
N GLU A 411 5.47 -12.75 11.17
CA GLU A 411 5.46 -14.12 10.63
C GLU A 411 4.16 -14.85 10.99
N THR A 412 3.67 -14.67 12.22
CA THR A 412 2.44 -15.31 12.71
C THR A 412 1.19 -14.46 12.50
N GLY A 413 1.34 -13.14 12.35
CA GLY A 413 0.24 -12.18 12.30
C GLY A 413 -0.38 -11.90 13.67
N ASP A 414 0.29 -12.30 14.75
CA ASP A 414 -0.09 -12.00 16.12
C ASP A 414 0.18 -10.51 16.43
N PRO A 415 -0.85 -9.70 16.72
CA PRO A 415 -0.65 -8.30 17.09
C PRO A 415 0.15 -8.12 18.41
N TYR A 416 0.30 -9.18 19.21
CA TYR A 416 1.01 -9.17 20.49
C TYR A 416 2.22 -10.13 20.49
N GLY A 417 3.12 -9.95 19.53
CA GLY A 417 4.28 -10.83 19.33
C GLY A 417 5.39 -10.67 20.37
N THR A 418 6.07 -9.52 20.37
CA THR A 418 7.17 -9.22 21.31
C THR A 418 6.82 -7.97 22.10
N VAL A 419 6.95 -8.02 23.42
CA VAL A 419 6.85 -6.83 24.26
C VAL A 419 8.22 -6.19 24.40
N TYR A 420 8.30 -4.88 24.14
CA TYR A 420 9.50 -4.08 24.38
C TYR A 420 9.27 -3.18 25.57
N ARG A 421 10.34 -2.98 26.35
CA ARG A 421 10.36 -2.14 27.55
C ARG A 421 11.50 -1.14 27.44
N VAL A 422 11.22 0.14 27.69
CA VAL A 422 12.24 1.11 28.09
C VAL A 422 12.08 1.39 29.57
N VAL A 423 13.19 1.42 30.29
CA VAL A 423 13.19 1.62 31.75
C VAL A 423 14.34 2.54 32.13
N LYS A 424 14.08 3.43 33.10
CA LYS A 424 15.11 4.27 33.69
C LYS A 424 15.73 3.57 34.90
N ASP A 425 17.04 3.39 34.84
CA ASP A 425 17.87 3.04 35.98
C ASP A 425 18.31 4.32 36.71
N GLU A 426 17.80 4.52 37.93
CA GLU A 426 18.08 5.67 38.81
C GLU A 426 19.52 5.68 39.36
N THR A 427 20.30 4.62 39.17
CA THR A 427 21.71 4.57 39.58
C THR A 427 22.53 5.71 38.99
N ASP A 428 22.32 5.96 37.71
CA ASP A 428 23.06 6.94 36.91
C ASP A 428 22.18 7.61 35.85
N ASN A 429 20.85 7.55 36.02
CA ASN A 429 19.84 8.14 35.13
C ASN A 429 20.00 7.65 33.68
N HIS A 430 20.07 6.34 33.52
CA HIS A 430 20.31 5.66 32.27
C HIS A 430 19.04 4.98 31.75
N ILE A 431 18.83 5.03 30.43
CA ILE A 431 17.68 4.39 29.78
C ILE A 431 18.15 3.11 29.12
N GLU A 432 17.51 1.99 29.45
CA GLU A 432 17.76 0.70 28.83
C GLU A 432 16.57 0.25 27.99
N LEU A 433 16.86 -0.40 26.85
CA LEU A 433 15.86 -1.11 26.06
C LEU A 433 15.92 -2.60 26.39
N MET A 434 14.76 -3.22 26.56
CA MET A 434 14.63 -4.65 26.82
C MET A 434 13.49 -5.24 25.99
N SER A 435 13.48 -6.56 25.85
CA SER A 435 12.37 -7.30 25.24
C SER A 435 12.04 -8.60 25.99
N ALA A 436 10.80 -9.06 25.81
CA ALA A 436 10.33 -10.37 26.22
C ALA A 436 9.22 -10.87 25.28
N ASP A 437 8.89 -12.16 25.36
CA ASP A 437 7.81 -12.77 24.58
C ASP A 437 6.44 -12.67 25.30
N SER A 438 6.44 -12.24 26.57
CA SER A 438 5.24 -12.12 27.40
C SER A 438 5.40 -10.99 28.41
N VAL A 439 4.30 -10.38 28.83
CA VAL A 439 4.32 -9.35 29.89
C VAL A 439 4.67 -9.93 31.26
N LEU A 440 4.22 -11.16 31.56
CA LEU A 440 4.51 -11.88 32.80
C LEU A 440 5.47 -13.05 32.53
N ASP A 441 6.43 -13.29 33.42
CA ASP A 441 7.41 -14.39 33.31
C ASP A 441 6.67 -15.73 33.36
N PRO A 442 6.71 -16.54 32.28
CA PRO A 442 5.98 -17.81 32.23
C PRO A 442 6.53 -18.86 33.21
N ASN A 443 7.71 -18.62 33.80
CA ASN A 443 8.33 -19.51 34.79
C ASN A 443 8.01 -19.12 36.23
N VAL A 444 7.32 -18.00 36.45
CA VAL A 444 6.92 -17.52 37.78
C VAL A 444 5.40 -17.62 37.88
N ASP A 445 4.93 -18.34 38.89
CA ASP A 445 3.49 -18.39 39.18
C ASP A 445 3.08 -17.08 39.85
N TYR A 446 2.58 -16.16 39.00
CA TYR A 446 2.12 -14.84 39.39
C TYR A 446 1.07 -14.91 40.50
N ASP A 447 0.16 -15.88 40.53
CA ASP A 447 -0.88 -15.99 41.58
C ASP A 447 -0.33 -16.47 42.93
N SER A 448 0.86 -17.05 42.92
CA SER A 448 1.57 -17.50 44.12
C SER A 448 2.67 -16.54 44.60
N SER A 449 3.01 -15.51 43.81
CA SER A 449 4.08 -14.57 44.18
C SER A 449 3.69 -13.81 45.44
N ASP A 450 4.61 -13.75 46.40
CA ASP A 450 4.42 -12.95 47.61
C ASP A 450 5.39 -11.76 47.53
N PRO A 451 4.90 -10.54 47.20
CA PRO A 451 5.75 -9.37 47.00
C PRO A 451 6.56 -8.96 48.24
N GLY A 452 6.13 -9.38 49.44
CA GLY A 452 6.84 -9.13 50.69
C GLY A 452 7.81 -10.26 51.08
N ARG A 453 7.76 -11.41 50.39
CA ARG A 453 8.52 -12.60 50.77
C ARG A 453 10.00 -12.45 50.50
N ILE A 454 10.77 -12.56 51.57
CA ILE A 454 12.22 -12.65 51.51
C ILE A 454 12.66 -14.12 51.46
N THR A 455 13.53 -14.43 50.49
CA THR A 455 14.27 -15.70 50.43
C THR A 455 15.58 -15.52 51.20
N PRO A 456 15.83 -16.23 52.32
CA PRO A 456 17.11 -16.18 53.04
C PRO A 456 18.31 -16.33 52.12
N TYR A 457 19.31 -15.45 52.27
CA TYR A 457 20.49 -15.44 51.41
C TYR A 457 21.78 -15.48 52.23
N GLU A 458 22.68 -16.40 51.88
CA GLU A 458 23.98 -16.54 52.53
C GLU A 458 25.06 -15.82 51.73
N LYS A 459 25.77 -14.90 52.38
CA LYS A 459 26.91 -14.17 51.81
C LYS A 459 28.08 -14.15 52.79
N ASP A 460 29.27 -14.46 52.30
CA ASP A 460 30.50 -14.53 53.10
C ASP A 460 30.36 -15.36 54.40
N GLY A 461 29.57 -16.44 54.36
CA GLY A 461 29.30 -17.33 55.50
C GLY A 461 28.32 -16.77 56.55
N THR A 462 27.66 -15.64 56.26
CA THR A 462 26.60 -15.05 57.08
C THR A 462 25.26 -15.20 56.36
N LEU A 463 24.27 -15.81 57.03
CA LEU A 463 22.91 -15.92 56.52
C LEU A 463 22.11 -14.67 56.87
N PHE A 464 21.49 -14.05 55.88
CA PHE A 464 20.67 -12.86 56.04
C PHE A 464 19.20 -13.21 55.86
N THR A 465 18.43 -13.01 56.92
CA THR A 465 16.98 -13.27 57.01
C THR A 465 16.18 -12.05 57.46
N THR A 466 16.83 -10.97 57.88
CA THR A 466 16.17 -9.73 58.28
C THR A 466 17.00 -8.49 57.93
N LEU A 467 16.34 -7.33 57.86
CA LEU A 467 17.00 -6.04 57.69
C LEU A 467 17.95 -5.69 58.84
N GLU A 468 17.62 -6.09 60.08
CA GLU A 468 18.48 -5.86 61.25
C GLU A 468 19.83 -6.58 61.12
N GLU A 469 19.81 -7.84 60.69
CA GLU A 469 21.03 -8.62 60.42
C GLU A 469 21.89 -7.98 59.33
N LEU A 470 21.25 -7.50 58.26
CA LEU A 470 21.96 -6.84 57.15
C LEU A 470 22.60 -5.52 57.58
N ASN A 471 21.89 -4.69 58.36
CA ASN A 471 22.40 -3.42 58.86
C ASN A 471 23.55 -3.62 59.88
N GLY A 472 23.53 -4.72 60.64
CA GLY A 472 24.59 -5.09 61.57
C GLY A 472 25.87 -5.66 60.93
N ALA A 473 25.85 -5.97 59.63
CA ALA A 473 26.93 -6.69 58.94
C ALA A 473 28.18 -5.83 58.62
N GLY A 474 28.08 -4.50 58.72
CA GLY A 474 29.15 -3.58 58.31
C GLY A 474 29.42 -3.60 56.79
N TYR A 475 28.46 -4.11 56.02
CA TYR A 475 28.50 -4.15 54.56
C TYR A 475 28.38 -2.76 53.95
N ASN A 476 29.12 -2.52 52.86
CA ASN A 476 28.89 -1.34 52.03
C ASN A 476 27.58 -1.47 51.24
N ASP A 477 27.17 -0.39 50.59
CA ASP A 477 25.86 -0.34 49.92
C ASP A 477 25.72 -1.41 48.82
N TYR A 478 26.79 -1.76 48.10
CA TYR A 478 26.76 -2.84 47.10
C TYR A 478 26.51 -4.20 47.70
N GLN A 479 27.18 -4.47 48.81
CA GLN A 479 27.02 -5.72 49.52
C GLN A 479 25.62 -5.84 50.08
N ARG A 480 25.03 -4.73 50.53
CA ARG A 480 23.63 -4.66 50.97
C ARG A 480 22.67 -4.89 49.79
N ALA A 481 22.84 -4.18 48.68
CA ALA A 481 22.03 -4.34 47.48
C ALA A 481 22.03 -5.78 46.93
N ASP A 482 23.18 -6.47 46.96
CA ASP A 482 23.29 -7.87 46.56
C ASP A 482 22.47 -8.82 47.46
N VAL A 483 22.48 -8.59 48.78
CA VAL A 483 21.66 -9.38 49.72
C VAL A 483 20.19 -9.15 49.44
N VAL A 484 19.77 -7.89 49.34
CA VAL A 484 18.36 -7.53 49.10
C VAL A 484 17.89 -8.02 47.73
N TRP A 485 18.73 -7.97 46.69
CA TRP A 485 18.40 -8.56 45.38
C TRP A 485 18.09 -10.06 45.49
N ASN A 486 18.95 -10.81 46.19
CA ASN A 486 18.74 -12.24 46.37
C ASN A 486 17.53 -12.58 47.26
N TRP A 487 17.08 -11.66 48.11
CA TRP A 487 15.86 -11.85 48.89
C TRP A 487 14.62 -11.94 48.00
N PHE A 488 14.51 -11.09 46.98
CA PHE A 488 13.26 -10.92 46.23
C PHE A 488 13.30 -11.49 44.81
N ARG A 489 14.48 -11.84 44.28
CA ARG A 489 14.65 -12.29 42.86
C ARG A 489 13.74 -13.42 42.40
N ASN A 490 13.22 -14.25 43.31
CA ASN A 490 12.36 -15.39 42.97
C ASN A 490 10.86 -15.04 43.02
N GLU A 491 10.49 -13.84 43.47
CA GLU A 491 9.12 -13.35 43.53
C GLU A 491 8.77 -12.44 42.35
N SER A 492 9.78 -12.03 41.57
CA SER A 492 9.61 -11.08 40.46
C SER A 492 9.04 -11.76 39.22
N ALA A 493 7.90 -11.28 38.75
CA ALA A 493 7.21 -11.80 37.56
C ALA A 493 7.59 -11.10 36.24
N GLY A 494 8.66 -10.30 36.21
CA GLY A 494 9.06 -9.51 35.03
C GLY A 494 10.57 -9.42 34.85
N ASN A 495 11.34 -10.27 35.56
CA ASN A 495 12.80 -10.37 35.45
C ASN A 495 13.27 -11.15 34.20
N HIS A 496 12.35 -11.70 33.41
CA HIS A 496 12.66 -12.45 32.18
C HIS A 496 13.00 -11.55 30.98
N PHE A 497 12.77 -10.24 31.10
CA PHE A 497 13.14 -9.27 30.09
C PHE A 497 14.65 -9.29 29.82
N GLN A 498 15.02 -9.27 28.54
CA GLN A 498 16.40 -9.32 28.08
C GLN A 498 16.82 -7.97 27.54
N LYS A 499 17.95 -7.45 28.02
CA LYS A 499 18.52 -6.18 27.55
C LYS A 499 18.92 -6.29 26.07
N ILE A 500 18.66 -5.21 25.33
CA ILE A 500 19.13 -4.97 23.96
C ILE A 500 20.03 -3.74 24.02
N ASP A 501 21.32 -3.92 23.74
CA ASP A 501 22.31 -2.84 23.87
C ASP A 501 22.04 -1.69 22.90
N GLN A 502 21.99 -0.46 23.39
CA GLN A 502 21.78 0.76 22.60
C GLN A 502 22.82 1.83 22.95
N ALA A 503 24.11 1.57 22.70
CA ALA A 503 25.24 2.42 23.09
C ALA A 503 25.07 3.90 22.68
N GLY A 504 24.39 4.17 21.56
CA GLY A 504 24.08 5.53 21.10
C GLY A 504 23.15 6.32 22.04
N MET A 505 22.17 5.64 22.63
CA MET A 505 21.21 6.15 23.61
C MET A 505 21.81 6.11 25.03
N GLU A 506 22.42 4.98 25.37
CA GLU A 506 22.94 4.60 26.68
C GLU A 506 24.13 5.44 27.18
N LYS A 507 24.91 6.05 26.28
CA LYS A 507 26.14 6.78 26.64
C LYS A 507 25.94 8.12 27.39
N TYR A 508 24.72 8.59 27.58
CA TYR A 508 24.40 9.93 28.09
C TYR A 508 23.93 9.92 29.56
N SER A 509 24.66 9.26 30.45
CA SER A 509 24.31 9.17 31.88
C SER A 509 24.24 10.52 32.60
N GLY A 510 23.35 10.62 33.58
CA GLY A 510 23.14 11.79 34.44
C GLY A 510 22.34 12.93 33.81
N ALA A 511 21.63 12.68 32.71
CA ALA A 511 20.92 13.73 31.96
C ALA A 511 19.49 13.34 31.51
N TYR A 512 18.94 12.20 31.97
CA TYR A 512 17.61 11.73 31.58
C TYR A 512 16.69 11.48 32.78
N GLU A 513 15.40 11.75 32.62
CA GLU A 513 14.38 11.63 33.68
C GLU A 513 13.27 10.63 33.34
N GLY A 514 13.32 9.99 32.18
CA GLY A 514 12.38 8.93 31.79
C GLY A 514 12.36 8.75 30.29
N ALA A 515 11.79 7.65 29.82
CA ALA A 515 11.60 7.41 28.40
C ALA A 515 10.23 6.79 28.14
N THR A 516 9.70 7.02 26.94
CA THR A 516 8.49 6.37 26.44
C THR A 516 8.68 6.03 24.97
N MET A 517 7.81 5.20 24.40
CA MET A 517 7.92 4.77 23.01
C MET A 517 6.57 4.56 22.34
N PHE A 518 6.53 4.77 21.02
CA PHE A 518 5.34 4.55 20.21
C PHE A 518 5.71 4.22 18.76
N LYS A 519 4.76 3.62 18.04
CA LYS A 519 4.83 3.41 16.59
C LYS A 519 4.28 4.63 15.87
N PHE A 520 4.97 5.09 14.82
CA PHE A 520 4.33 6.01 13.90
C PHE A 520 3.23 5.30 13.09
N PHE A 521 2.02 5.87 13.05
CA PHE A 521 0.90 5.30 12.27
C PHE A 521 1.11 5.45 10.75
N ASP A 522 1.85 6.48 10.33
CA ASP A 522 2.02 6.90 8.93
C ASP A 522 3.28 6.34 8.26
N ARG A 523 4.16 5.66 9.01
CA ARG A 523 5.43 5.13 8.51
C ARG A 523 5.91 3.94 9.31
N ASP A 524 6.73 3.09 8.69
CA ASP A 524 7.28 1.92 9.37
C ASP A 524 8.47 2.23 10.30
N GLU A 525 8.34 3.26 11.14
CA GLU A 525 9.36 3.69 12.09
C GLU A 525 8.77 3.69 13.51
N TRP A 526 9.61 3.44 14.51
CA TRP A 526 9.31 3.57 15.93
C TRP A 526 9.99 4.83 16.45
N CYS A 527 9.39 5.48 17.44
CA CYS A 527 10.01 6.57 18.17
C CYS A 527 10.17 6.20 19.64
N VAL A 528 11.38 6.38 20.16
CA VAL A 528 11.68 6.40 21.59
C VAL A 528 11.93 7.85 21.98
N MET A 529 11.10 8.39 22.86
CA MET A 529 11.18 9.75 23.33
C MET A 529 11.76 9.77 24.74
N ILE A 530 12.86 10.50 24.92
CA ILE A 530 13.59 10.54 26.18
C ILE A 530 13.50 11.94 26.78
N ASP A 531 13.06 12.03 28.04
CA ASP A 531 13.04 13.26 28.82
C ASP A 531 14.47 13.63 29.21
N TYR A 532 15.03 14.68 28.59
CA TYR A 532 16.36 15.18 28.86
C TYR A 532 16.34 16.31 29.89
N TYR A 533 17.05 16.11 30.99
CA TYR A 533 17.18 17.03 32.12
C TYR A 533 18.63 17.48 32.32
N GLY A 534 19.14 18.28 31.38
CA GLY A 534 20.54 18.73 31.38
C GLY A 534 20.73 20.17 30.91
N LYS A 535 21.80 20.84 31.39
CA LYS A 535 22.20 22.19 30.97
C LYS A 535 21.12 23.28 31.12
N ASN A 536 20.29 23.20 32.17
CA ASN A 536 19.14 24.10 32.39
C ASN A 536 18.09 24.06 31.26
N SER A 537 18.01 22.95 30.53
CA SER A 537 16.98 22.70 29.53
C SER A 537 16.34 21.36 29.83
N VAL A 538 15.01 21.39 29.83
CA VAL A 538 14.16 20.21 29.97
C VAL A 538 13.38 20.08 28.67
N ARG A 539 13.49 18.94 28.02
CA ARG A 539 12.93 18.69 26.67
C ARG A 539 12.86 17.21 26.37
N TYR A 540 11.97 16.84 25.47
CA TYR A 540 11.94 15.50 24.91
C TYR A 540 12.82 15.38 23.68
N GLU A 541 13.81 14.49 23.74
CA GLU A 541 14.66 14.15 22.61
C GLU A 541 14.11 12.93 21.87
N PRO A 542 13.70 13.06 20.59
CA PRO A 542 13.21 11.95 19.81
C PRO A 542 14.37 11.13 19.25
N TYR A 543 14.30 9.84 19.49
CA TYR A 543 15.10 8.81 18.85
C TYR A 543 14.20 7.93 18.02
N VAL A 544 14.71 7.38 16.93
CA VAL A 544 13.93 6.54 16.03
C VAL A 544 14.66 5.27 15.65
N THR A 545 13.91 4.25 15.29
CA THR A 545 14.43 3.00 14.73
C THR A 545 13.39 2.34 13.84
N TYR A 546 13.84 1.49 12.92
CA TYR A 546 12.98 0.61 12.12
C TYR A 546 12.85 -0.78 12.77
N ASP A 547 13.71 -1.11 13.74
CA ASP A 547 13.78 -2.45 14.33
C ASP A 547 14.27 -2.36 15.78
N LEU A 548 13.34 -2.43 16.73
CA LEU A 548 13.64 -2.41 18.17
C LEU A 548 14.43 -3.66 18.62
N SER A 549 14.41 -4.77 17.86
CA SER A 549 15.14 -6.00 18.22
C SER A 549 16.65 -5.88 18.05
N GLN A 550 17.12 -4.87 17.31
CA GLN A 550 18.52 -4.76 16.91
C GLN A 550 19.32 -3.90 17.87
N PRO A 551 20.46 -4.42 18.38
CA PRO A 551 21.41 -3.60 19.09
C PRO A 551 21.87 -2.40 18.27
N ASP A 552 22.05 -1.26 18.93
CA ASP A 552 22.52 0.01 18.35
C ASP A 552 21.69 0.53 17.15
N SER A 553 20.42 0.12 17.02
CA SER A 553 19.53 0.57 15.95
C SER A 553 18.88 1.94 16.21
N ILE A 554 18.78 2.33 17.48
CA ILE A 554 18.10 3.57 17.90
C ILE A 554 19.01 4.78 17.67
N ARG A 555 18.55 5.71 16.83
CA ARG A 555 19.28 6.93 16.45
C ARG A 555 18.54 8.18 16.89
N LYS A 556 19.27 9.14 17.48
CA LYS A 556 18.74 10.48 17.79
C LYS A 556 18.42 11.23 16.49
N VAL A 557 17.23 11.84 16.41
CA VAL A 557 16.78 12.57 15.21
C VAL A 557 16.98 14.07 15.34
N SER A 558 16.68 14.63 16.50
CA SER A 558 16.84 16.05 16.77
C SER A 558 17.17 16.27 18.25
N ASP A 559 17.53 17.50 18.62
CA ASP A 559 17.64 17.89 20.03
C ASP A 559 16.28 17.98 20.73
N GLY A 560 15.18 17.75 20.00
CA GLY A 560 13.85 17.65 20.58
C GLY A 560 13.08 18.96 20.70
N TYR A 561 11.95 18.88 21.39
CA TYR A 561 11.08 20.03 21.69
C TYR A 561 10.94 20.20 23.20
N GLY A 562 10.88 21.46 23.63
CA GLY A 562 10.85 21.85 25.04
C GLY A 562 11.33 23.29 25.21
N ARG A 563 10.88 23.98 26.27
CA ARG A 563 11.13 25.41 26.45
C ARG A 563 12.42 25.67 27.23
N THR A 564 13.16 26.70 26.83
CA THR A 564 14.13 27.36 27.71
C THR A 564 13.38 28.33 28.63
N GLY A 565 13.19 27.96 29.91
CA GLY A 565 12.83 28.91 30.97
C GLY A 565 11.37 29.01 31.44
N GLY A 566 10.59 27.91 31.54
CA GLY A 566 9.42 27.94 32.44
C GLY A 566 8.29 26.93 32.25
N ASP A 567 8.10 26.35 31.07
CA ASP A 567 6.99 25.41 30.83
C ASP A 567 7.56 24.02 30.57
N VAL A 568 7.35 23.10 31.51
CA VAL A 568 8.10 21.84 31.61
C VAL A 568 7.16 20.65 31.55
N GLY A 569 6.73 20.27 30.34
CA GLY A 569 6.13 18.95 30.14
C GLY A 569 7.19 17.87 30.27
N CYS A 570 7.14 17.09 31.34
CA CYS A 570 8.04 15.96 31.65
C CYS A 570 7.23 14.66 31.75
N HIS A 571 7.93 13.53 31.65
CA HIS A 571 7.48 12.12 31.72
C HIS A 571 5.96 11.86 31.50
N GLY A 572 5.60 11.10 30.46
CA GLY A 572 4.23 10.63 30.23
C GLY A 572 4.05 9.81 28.95
N GLY A 573 2.81 9.61 28.50
CA GLY A 573 2.45 8.69 27.41
C GLY A 573 1.84 9.34 26.16
N MET A 574 1.94 8.65 25.02
CA MET A 574 1.38 9.08 23.74
C MET A 574 0.49 8.03 23.11
N ILE A 575 -0.58 8.48 22.46
CA ILE A 575 -1.42 7.64 21.61
C ILE A 575 -1.70 8.33 20.27
N PRO A 576 -1.89 7.56 19.17
CA PRO A 576 -2.45 8.12 17.96
C PRO A 576 -3.92 8.52 18.19
N VAL A 577 -4.33 9.61 17.55
CA VAL A 577 -5.70 10.15 17.63
C VAL A 577 -6.32 10.32 16.24
N THR A 578 -7.60 9.98 16.14
CA THR A 578 -8.40 10.12 14.92
C THR A 578 -8.61 11.59 14.58
N LEU A 579 -9.08 11.87 13.37
CA LEU A 579 -9.47 13.19 12.90
C LEU A 579 -10.54 13.82 13.81
N GLU A 580 -11.53 13.02 14.18
CA GLU A 580 -12.62 13.45 15.06
C GLU A 580 -12.08 13.79 16.45
N GLU A 581 -11.23 12.94 17.02
CA GLU A 581 -10.58 13.18 18.30
C GLU A 581 -9.65 14.41 18.25
N TYR A 582 -8.83 14.55 17.19
CA TYR A 582 -7.92 15.68 17.00
C TYR A 582 -8.68 17.01 16.98
N ASN A 583 -9.73 17.11 16.17
CA ASN A 583 -10.55 18.31 16.10
C ASN A 583 -11.33 18.55 17.41
N THR A 584 -11.79 17.49 18.07
CA THR A 584 -12.44 17.59 19.39
C THR A 584 -11.48 18.12 20.45
N LEU A 585 -10.22 17.68 20.44
CA LEU A 585 -9.16 18.19 21.32
C LEU A 585 -8.86 19.68 21.04
N LEU A 586 -8.88 20.11 19.78
CA LEU A 586 -8.76 21.54 19.44
C LEU A 586 -9.95 22.36 19.93
N ASP A 587 -11.18 21.90 19.70
CA ASP A 587 -12.40 22.59 20.12
C ASP A 587 -12.50 22.69 21.65
N THR A 588 -12.05 21.65 22.35
CA THR A 588 -12.16 21.54 23.82
C THR A 588 -11.03 22.25 24.54
N TYR A 589 -9.78 22.04 24.10
CA TYR A 589 -8.59 22.48 24.83
C TYR A 589 -7.79 23.57 24.11
N ASN A 590 -8.19 24.02 22.92
CA ASN A 590 -7.45 25.04 22.16
C ASN A 590 -8.36 26.06 21.46
N SER A 591 -9.60 26.25 21.94
CA SER A 591 -10.60 27.12 21.33
C SER A 591 -10.43 28.61 21.62
N ASP A 592 -9.61 28.99 22.60
CA ASP A 592 -9.29 30.40 22.86
C ASP A 592 -8.30 30.93 21.82
N ALA A 593 -8.79 31.80 20.93
CA ALA A 593 -8.00 32.46 19.89
C ALA A 593 -6.90 33.41 20.44
N GLY A 594 -6.90 33.71 21.74
CA GLY A 594 -5.89 34.51 22.43
C GLY A 594 -4.66 33.73 22.91
N VAL A 595 -4.69 32.40 22.81
CA VAL A 595 -3.59 31.51 23.22
C VAL A 595 -2.45 31.55 22.19
N ASP A 596 -1.23 31.82 22.67
CA ASP A 596 -0.01 31.84 21.84
C ASP A 596 0.57 30.42 21.71
N ASN A 597 0.16 29.72 20.66
CA ASN A 597 0.67 28.39 20.35
C ASN A 597 2.05 28.50 19.66
N TYR A 598 3.04 27.78 20.20
CA TYR A 598 4.42 27.79 19.69
C TYR A 598 4.53 27.30 18.24
N HIS A 599 3.63 26.42 17.81
CA HIS A 599 3.39 26.05 16.41
C HIS A 599 1.89 26.22 16.07
N ALA A 600 1.58 26.50 14.81
CA ALA A 600 0.19 26.64 14.38
C ALA A 600 -0.49 25.26 14.31
N LEU A 601 -1.51 25.06 15.13
CA LEU A 601 -2.44 23.93 15.00
C LEU A 601 -3.58 24.34 14.07
N SER A 602 -3.96 23.48 13.13
CA SER A 602 -5.01 23.76 12.15
C SER A 602 -6.16 22.80 12.31
N TYR A 603 -7.38 23.33 12.37
CA TYR A 603 -8.59 22.50 12.31
C TYR A 603 -8.67 21.79 10.96
N ILE A 604 -8.87 20.47 10.96
CA ILE A 604 -8.92 19.68 9.74
C ILE A 604 -10.38 19.57 9.29
N SER A 605 -10.79 20.49 8.41
CA SER A 605 -12.18 20.61 7.96
C SER A 605 -12.61 19.48 7.02
N VAL A 606 -11.68 18.97 6.20
CA VAL A 606 -11.89 17.86 5.26
C VAL A 606 -10.59 17.07 5.09
N ASP A 607 -10.66 15.75 5.19
CA ASP A 607 -9.53 14.86 4.89
C ASP A 607 -9.21 14.86 3.38
N LYS A 608 -7.95 15.16 3.05
CA LYS A 608 -7.46 15.32 1.67
C LYS A 608 -6.42 14.27 1.29
N ARG A 609 -6.08 13.32 2.16
CA ARG A 609 -4.99 12.37 1.90
C ARG A 609 -5.26 11.50 0.67
N GLU A 610 -6.48 10.98 0.54
CA GLU A 610 -6.89 10.23 -0.66
C GLU A 610 -6.82 11.08 -1.94
N LEU A 611 -7.08 12.39 -1.84
CA LEU A 611 -6.94 13.29 -2.97
C LEU A 611 -5.47 13.43 -3.38
N GLU A 612 -4.58 13.68 -2.42
CA GLU A 612 -3.14 13.85 -2.66
C GLU A 612 -2.52 12.60 -3.26
N GLU A 613 -2.90 11.42 -2.78
CA GLU A 613 -2.42 10.16 -3.34
C GLU A 613 -2.94 9.95 -4.77
N VAL A 614 -4.23 10.18 -5.02
CA VAL A 614 -4.79 10.10 -6.38
C VAL A 614 -4.13 11.11 -7.32
N LEU A 615 -3.74 12.30 -6.84
CA LEU A 615 -2.98 13.27 -7.62
C LEU A 615 -1.59 12.74 -7.99
N GLY A 616 -0.93 12.02 -7.07
CA GLY A 616 0.32 11.30 -7.33
C GLY A 616 0.15 10.19 -8.37
N GLN A 617 -0.87 9.33 -8.22
CA GLN A 617 -1.19 8.27 -9.19
C GLN A 617 -1.52 8.85 -10.57
N LEU A 618 -2.24 9.98 -10.62
CA LEU A 618 -2.51 10.69 -11.86
C LEU A 618 -1.22 11.19 -12.52
N ASP A 619 -0.23 11.66 -11.76
CA ASP A 619 1.06 12.08 -12.32
C ASP A 619 1.77 10.94 -13.05
N GLU A 620 1.69 9.72 -12.52
CA GLU A 620 2.24 8.51 -13.14
C GLU A 620 1.41 8.09 -14.36
N ALA A 621 0.09 7.95 -14.20
CA ALA A 621 -0.82 7.56 -15.29
C ALA A 621 -0.79 8.54 -16.48
N ILE A 622 -0.56 9.84 -16.22
CA ILE A 622 -0.41 10.86 -17.27
C ILE A 622 0.87 10.67 -18.08
N ARG A 623 1.93 10.10 -17.48
CA ARG A 623 3.21 9.80 -18.15
C ARG A 623 3.15 8.48 -18.94
N ASP A 624 2.25 7.58 -18.55
CA ASP A 624 2.07 6.28 -19.20
C ASP A 624 1.30 6.37 -20.53
N THR A 625 2.04 6.72 -21.58
CA THR A 625 1.51 6.73 -22.96
C THR A 625 1.37 5.34 -23.59
N GLU A 626 1.87 4.30 -22.92
CA GLU A 626 1.79 2.93 -23.39
C GLU A 626 0.44 2.32 -23.04
N HIS A 627 -0.02 2.50 -21.80
CA HIS A 627 -1.27 1.96 -21.27
C HIS A 627 -2.46 2.91 -21.35
N TYR A 628 -2.29 4.20 -21.67
CA TYR A 628 -3.41 5.13 -21.81
C TYR A 628 -3.42 5.87 -23.15
N THR A 629 -4.61 6.12 -23.69
CA THR A 629 -4.77 6.91 -24.91
C THR A 629 -4.55 8.40 -24.62
N ALA A 630 -4.12 9.17 -25.61
CA ALA A 630 -3.93 10.62 -25.47
C ALA A 630 -5.20 11.36 -24.98
N ALA A 631 -6.38 10.90 -25.38
CA ALA A 631 -7.66 11.44 -24.92
C ALA A 631 -7.93 11.16 -23.43
N LYS A 632 -7.56 9.98 -22.93
CA LYS A 632 -7.65 9.64 -21.51
C LYS A 632 -6.65 10.44 -20.68
N ILE A 633 -5.40 10.52 -21.14
CA ILE A 633 -4.36 11.34 -20.50
C ILE A 633 -4.81 12.80 -20.37
N GLN A 634 -5.49 13.36 -21.38
CA GLN A 634 -6.01 14.72 -21.28
C GLN A 634 -7.13 14.87 -20.24
N LYS A 635 -8.01 13.88 -20.09
CA LYS A 635 -9.02 13.87 -19.03
C LYS A 635 -8.39 13.73 -17.65
N MET A 636 -7.38 12.86 -17.51
CA MET A 636 -6.59 12.72 -16.28
C MET A 636 -5.93 14.04 -15.89
N LYS A 637 -5.31 14.76 -16.83
CA LYS A 637 -4.76 16.11 -16.59
C LYS A 637 -5.81 17.10 -16.07
N ASN A 638 -7.02 17.07 -16.61
CA ASN A 638 -8.09 17.96 -16.17
C ASN A 638 -8.54 17.65 -14.74
N TRP A 639 -8.71 16.36 -14.40
CA TRP A 639 -9.03 15.94 -13.04
C TRP A 639 -7.89 16.23 -12.07
N LYS A 640 -6.64 16.06 -12.50
CA LYS A 640 -5.46 16.40 -11.72
C LYS A 640 -5.46 17.88 -11.36
N SER A 641 -5.57 18.78 -12.33
CA SER A 641 -5.62 20.22 -12.03
C SER A 641 -6.80 20.63 -11.14
N LEU A 642 -7.95 19.96 -11.28
CA LEU A 642 -9.07 20.23 -10.37
C LEU A 642 -8.76 19.74 -8.95
N GLY A 643 -8.18 18.55 -8.80
CA GLY A 643 -7.77 18.04 -7.49
C GLY A 643 -6.66 18.87 -6.84
N GLU A 644 -5.66 19.33 -7.60
CA GLU A 644 -4.63 20.26 -7.11
C GLU A 644 -5.26 21.55 -6.57
N SER A 645 -6.28 22.09 -7.26
CA SER A 645 -7.00 23.27 -6.74
C SER A 645 -7.78 23.00 -5.46
N TYR A 646 -8.27 21.77 -5.25
CA TYR A 646 -8.95 21.37 -4.01
C TYR A 646 -7.96 21.06 -2.88
N ALA A 647 -6.76 20.57 -3.20
CA ALA A 647 -5.69 20.39 -2.22
C ALA A 647 -5.36 21.72 -1.52
N GLU A 648 -5.29 22.82 -2.29
CA GLU A 648 -5.01 24.17 -1.77
C GLU A 648 -6.22 24.88 -1.11
N ASP A 649 -7.46 24.43 -1.34
CA ASP A 649 -8.68 25.09 -0.84
C ASP A 649 -9.16 24.48 0.50
N SER A 650 -9.00 25.19 1.62
CA SER A 650 -9.44 24.73 2.95
C SER A 650 -10.96 24.67 3.15
N THR A 651 -11.75 25.14 2.19
CA THR A 651 -13.23 25.21 2.26
C THR A 651 -13.94 24.18 1.37
N VAL A 652 -13.18 23.38 0.63
CA VAL A 652 -13.73 22.34 -0.23
C VAL A 652 -14.49 21.30 0.62
N SER A 653 -15.60 20.76 0.10
CA SER A 653 -16.37 19.72 0.79
C SER A 653 -15.86 18.31 0.45
N PHE A 654 -16.02 17.37 1.37
CA PHE A 654 -15.70 15.94 1.16
C PHE A 654 -16.32 15.37 -0.12
N GLU A 655 -17.59 15.68 -0.42
CA GLU A 655 -18.29 15.20 -1.61
C GLU A 655 -17.61 15.61 -2.92
N LYS A 656 -17.04 16.82 -2.97
CA LYS A 656 -16.30 17.31 -4.15
C LYS A 656 -14.97 16.60 -4.30
N ILE A 657 -14.27 16.35 -3.19
CA ILE A 657 -13.05 15.55 -3.18
C ILE A 657 -13.33 14.13 -3.64
N SER A 658 -14.30 13.46 -3.02
CA SER A 658 -14.71 12.09 -3.35
C SER A 658 -15.11 11.96 -4.82
N GLN A 659 -15.77 12.96 -5.40
CA GLN A 659 -16.09 12.98 -6.82
C GLN A 659 -14.83 13.05 -7.71
N VAL A 660 -13.85 13.90 -7.38
CA VAL A 660 -12.59 13.98 -8.13
C VAL A 660 -11.83 12.66 -8.04
N VAL A 661 -11.67 12.14 -6.82
CA VAL A 661 -11.04 10.85 -6.52
C VAL A 661 -11.68 9.73 -7.32
N THR A 662 -13.00 9.56 -7.23
CA THR A 662 -13.74 8.49 -7.91
C THR A 662 -13.57 8.57 -9.42
N ASN A 663 -13.70 9.78 -10.00
CA ASN A 663 -13.57 9.95 -11.44
C ASN A 663 -12.14 9.70 -11.93
N ALA A 664 -11.14 10.14 -11.17
CA ALA A 664 -9.73 9.89 -11.47
C ALA A 664 -9.40 8.39 -11.41
N LYS A 665 -9.78 7.70 -10.31
CA LYS A 665 -9.59 6.25 -10.14
C LYS A 665 -10.26 5.46 -11.27
N ASN A 666 -11.50 5.81 -11.63
CA ASN A 666 -12.20 5.18 -12.76
C ASN A 666 -11.46 5.37 -14.10
N LEU A 667 -10.89 6.55 -14.33
CA LEU A 667 -10.13 6.84 -15.55
C LEU A 667 -8.82 6.06 -15.62
N MET A 668 -8.15 5.85 -14.48
CA MET A 668 -6.92 5.05 -14.37
C MET A 668 -7.20 3.55 -14.47
N GLY A 669 -8.32 3.06 -13.92
CA GLY A 669 -8.66 1.63 -14.00
C GLY A 669 -8.98 1.10 -15.40
N GLU A 670 -9.27 1.98 -16.36
CA GLU A 670 -9.56 1.57 -17.74
C GLU A 670 -8.33 1.71 -18.65
N VAL A 671 -7.56 0.63 -18.80
CA VAL A 671 -6.38 0.56 -19.68
C VAL A 671 -6.71 0.63 -21.17
N LYS A 672 -5.67 0.93 -21.96
CA LYS A 672 -5.68 0.94 -23.43
C LYS A 672 -6.13 -0.43 -23.93
N PRO A 673 -7.18 -0.49 -24.76
CA PRO A 673 -7.59 -1.73 -25.39
C PRO A 673 -6.45 -2.29 -26.24
N GLU A 674 -6.13 -3.59 -26.12
CA GLU A 674 -5.05 -4.26 -26.88
C GLU A 674 -5.18 -4.10 -28.40
N LYS A 675 -6.37 -3.78 -28.88
CA LYS A 675 -6.72 -3.72 -30.29
C LYS A 675 -7.07 -2.29 -30.67
N LEU A 676 -6.11 -1.58 -31.26
CA LEU A 676 -6.31 -0.23 -31.80
C LEU A 676 -6.01 -0.20 -33.29
N ASN A 677 -6.86 0.47 -34.07
CA ASN A 677 -6.71 0.66 -35.51
C ASN A 677 -6.36 -0.62 -36.29
N THR A 678 -6.84 -1.77 -35.81
CA THR A 678 -6.41 -3.09 -36.27
C THR A 678 -7.56 -4.03 -36.51
N TRP A 679 -7.34 -4.99 -37.40
CA TRP A 679 -8.24 -6.10 -37.63
C TRP A 679 -8.02 -7.17 -36.56
N SER A 680 -9.11 -7.79 -36.12
CA SER A 680 -9.07 -8.94 -35.22
C SER A 680 -10.01 -10.03 -35.70
N TYR A 681 -9.56 -11.28 -35.61
CA TYR A 681 -10.35 -12.45 -35.95
C TYR A 681 -10.77 -13.16 -34.67
N GLU A 682 -12.06 -13.12 -34.35
CA GLU A 682 -12.64 -13.63 -33.11
C GLU A 682 -13.88 -14.46 -33.47
N ASP A 683 -14.04 -15.65 -32.88
CA ASP A 683 -15.22 -16.51 -33.05
C ASP A 683 -15.64 -16.73 -34.51
N GLY A 684 -14.67 -16.92 -35.40
CA GLY A 684 -14.91 -17.15 -36.82
C GLY A 684 -15.27 -15.89 -37.63
N ASN A 685 -15.19 -14.71 -37.04
CA ASN A 685 -15.59 -13.44 -37.64
C ASN A 685 -14.46 -12.40 -37.58
N TRP A 686 -14.40 -11.53 -38.58
CA TRP A 686 -13.48 -10.39 -38.60
C TRP A 686 -14.14 -9.14 -38.02
N TYR A 687 -13.43 -8.44 -37.15
CA TYR A 687 -13.77 -7.16 -36.56
C TYR A 687 -12.66 -6.15 -36.85
N TYR A 688 -13.00 -4.87 -36.94
CA TYR A 688 -12.01 -3.79 -36.95
C TYR A 688 -12.19 -2.93 -35.71
N TYR A 689 -11.12 -2.73 -34.94
CA TYR A 689 -11.13 -1.87 -33.76
C TYR A 689 -10.60 -0.48 -34.14
N ASN A 690 -11.34 0.57 -33.78
CA ASN A 690 -10.99 1.96 -34.08
C ASN A 690 -9.86 2.48 -33.14
N GLU A 691 -9.55 3.78 -33.23
CA GLU A 691 -8.54 4.44 -32.40
C GLU A 691 -8.90 4.51 -30.90
N ALA A 692 -10.17 4.27 -30.56
CA ALA A 692 -10.66 4.17 -29.18
C ALA A 692 -10.77 2.72 -28.70
N GLY A 693 -10.43 1.73 -29.55
CA GLY A 693 -10.55 0.31 -29.25
C GLY A 693 -11.99 -0.20 -29.22
N GLU A 694 -12.88 0.45 -29.96
CA GLU A 694 -14.26 0.02 -30.15
C GLU A 694 -14.41 -0.67 -31.51
N LYS A 695 -15.33 -1.65 -31.59
CA LYS A 695 -15.67 -2.30 -32.86
C LYS A 695 -16.31 -1.29 -33.82
N ALA A 696 -15.65 -1.04 -34.94
CA ALA A 696 -16.15 -0.17 -36.00
C ALA A 696 -17.46 -0.72 -36.56
N LYS A 697 -18.36 0.18 -36.97
CA LYS A 697 -19.68 -0.12 -37.54
C LYS A 697 -19.92 0.71 -38.79
N GLY A 698 -20.67 0.17 -39.74
CA GLY A 698 -20.96 0.82 -41.01
C GLY A 698 -19.79 0.78 -42.00
N TRP A 699 -19.74 1.76 -42.90
CA TRP A 699 -18.70 1.86 -43.92
C TRP A 699 -17.36 2.30 -43.32
N LEU A 700 -16.33 1.50 -43.51
CA LEU A 700 -14.97 1.77 -43.10
C LEU A 700 -14.06 1.87 -44.32
N LYS A 701 -13.37 3.00 -44.49
CA LYS A 701 -12.34 3.16 -45.52
C LYS A 701 -10.96 3.03 -44.89
N LEU A 702 -10.21 2.01 -45.31
CA LEU A 702 -8.81 1.84 -44.95
C LEU A 702 -7.96 2.00 -46.21
N LEU A 703 -7.12 3.04 -46.23
CA LEU A 703 -6.40 3.48 -47.43
C LEU A 703 -7.38 3.70 -48.59
N ASP A 704 -7.27 2.91 -49.66
CA ASP A 704 -8.14 2.96 -50.84
C ASP A 704 -9.14 1.81 -50.93
N THR A 705 -9.35 1.07 -49.83
CA THR A 705 -10.30 -0.05 -49.78
C THR A 705 -11.44 0.24 -48.83
N TRP A 706 -12.68 0.03 -49.30
CA TRP A 706 -13.88 0.11 -48.48
C TRP A 706 -14.26 -1.28 -47.93
N TYR A 707 -14.68 -1.30 -46.68
CA TYR A 707 -15.23 -2.44 -45.96
C TYR A 707 -16.57 -2.02 -45.35
N TYR A 708 -17.39 -3.00 -44.98
CA TYR A 708 -18.62 -2.74 -44.24
C TYR A 708 -18.65 -3.62 -42.99
N LEU A 709 -18.82 -3.00 -41.82
CA LEU A 709 -18.96 -3.69 -40.54
C LEU A 709 -20.44 -3.62 -40.14
N LYS A 710 -21.04 -4.78 -39.87
CA LYS A 710 -22.44 -4.90 -39.45
C LYS A 710 -22.66 -4.26 -38.07
N ASP A 711 -23.91 -4.18 -37.61
CA ASP A 711 -24.25 -3.52 -36.34
C ASP A 711 -23.63 -4.19 -35.09
N ASP A 712 -23.30 -5.48 -35.22
CA ASP A 712 -22.55 -6.30 -34.24
C ASP A 712 -21.02 -6.16 -34.39
N GLY A 713 -20.55 -5.36 -35.36
CA GLY A 713 -19.14 -5.15 -35.68
C GLY A 713 -18.54 -6.17 -36.65
N VAL A 714 -19.29 -7.20 -37.07
CA VAL A 714 -18.77 -8.24 -37.96
C VAL A 714 -18.60 -7.71 -39.38
N MET A 715 -17.43 -7.91 -39.96
CA MET A 715 -17.14 -7.59 -41.36
C MET A 715 -18.06 -8.36 -42.32
N ALA A 716 -18.77 -7.62 -43.17
CA ALA A 716 -19.63 -8.19 -44.19
C ALA A 716 -18.80 -8.81 -45.33
N THR A 717 -19.26 -9.97 -45.80
CA THR A 717 -18.80 -10.63 -47.03
C THR A 717 -20.02 -11.03 -47.87
N GLY A 718 -19.83 -11.20 -49.18
CA GLY A 718 -20.91 -11.51 -50.12
C GLY A 718 -21.81 -10.31 -50.43
N TRP A 719 -23.05 -10.59 -50.82
CA TRP A 719 -24.04 -9.56 -51.16
C TRP A 719 -24.55 -8.85 -49.92
N LEU A 720 -24.46 -7.52 -49.92
CA LEU A 720 -24.97 -6.65 -48.86
C LEU A 720 -26.03 -5.70 -49.43
N LYS A 721 -27.20 -5.67 -48.79
CA LYS A 721 -28.27 -4.72 -49.13
C LYS A 721 -28.37 -3.65 -48.07
N LEU A 722 -28.14 -2.40 -48.43
CA LEU A 722 -28.35 -1.24 -47.56
C LEU A 722 -29.44 -0.36 -48.17
N GLY A 723 -30.59 -0.31 -47.50
CA GLY A 723 -31.79 0.31 -48.06
C GLY A 723 -32.19 -0.34 -49.39
N ASN A 724 -32.22 0.46 -50.46
CA ASN A 724 -32.55 0.00 -51.81
C ASN A 724 -31.33 -0.30 -52.69
N THR A 725 -30.11 -0.23 -52.14
CA THR A 725 -28.87 -0.39 -52.89
C THR A 725 -28.19 -1.71 -52.51
N TRP A 726 -27.76 -2.46 -53.53
CA TRP A 726 -26.95 -3.66 -53.37
C TRP A 726 -25.47 -3.35 -53.57
N TYR A 727 -24.63 -3.96 -52.74
CA TYR A 727 -23.18 -3.94 -52.77
C TYR A 727 -22.68 -5.38 -52.73
N TYR A 728 -21.43 -5.60 -53.16
CA TYR A 728 -20.79 -6.90 -53.03
C TYR A 728 -19.44 -6.72 -52.31
N LEU A 729 -19.27 -7.42 -51.19
CA LEU A 729 -18.04 -7.46 -50.42
C LEU A 729 -17.33 -8.78 -50.75
N LYS A 730 -16.09 -8.71 -51.20
CA LYS A 730 -15.29 -9.89 -51.56
C LYS A 730 -15.03 -10.76 -50.33
N GLY A 731 -14.46 -11.96 -50.52
CA GLY A 731 -14.16 -12.88 -49.41
C GLY A 731 -13.23 -12.29 -48.34
N ASN A 732 -12.41 -11.29 -48.68
CA ASN A 732 -11.58 -10.53 -47.76
C ASN A 732 -12.25 -9.23 -47.24
N GLY A 733 -13.56 -9.07 -47.43
CA GLY A 733 -14.34 -7.90 -47.01
C GLY A 733 -14.24 -6.67 -47.90
N ALA A 734 -13.31 -6.64 -48.86
CA ALA A 734 -13.15 -5.48 -49.74
C ALA A 734 -14.37 -5.30 -50.64
N MET A 735 -14.93 -4.09 -50.66
CA MET A 735 -16.03 -3.69 -51.53
C MET A 735 -15.62 -3.82 -53.00
N ALA A 736 -16.41 -4.55 -53.77
CA ALA A 736 -16.16 -4.74 -55.18
C ALA A 736 -16.64 -3.55 -56.02
N THR A 737 -15.86 -3.25 -57.06
CA THR A 737 -16.18 -2.29 -58.12
C THR A 737 -15.89 -2.93 -59.48
N GLY A 738 -16.42 -2.36 -60.55
CA GLY A 738 -16.31 -2.88 -61.91
C GLY A 738 -17.08 -4.18 -62.14
N TRP A 739 -16.67 -4.92 -63.17
CA TRP A 739 -17.25 -6.22 -63.52
C TRP A 739 -16.86 -7.30 -62.51
N GLN A 740 -17.85 -8.04 -62.02
CA GLN A 740 -17.66 -9.15 -61.10
C GLN A 740 -18.39 -10.39 -61.60
N LEU A 741 -17.68 -11.51 -61.68
CA LEU A 741 -18.26 -12.82 -61.98
C LEU A 741 -18.54 -13.53 -60.66
N ILE A 742 -19.82 -13.62 -60.29
CA ILE A 742 -20.27 -14.19 -59.02
C ILE A 742 -21.20 -15.35 -59.37
N GLU A 743 -20.83 -16.56 -58.95
CA GLU A 743 -21.60 -17.79 -59.22
C GLU A 743 -21.99 -17.94 -60.71
N ASN A 744 -20.99 -17.81 -61.60
CA ASN A 744 -21.15 -17.85 -63.06
C ASN A 744 -22.07 -16.77 -63.67
N THR A 745 -22.42 -15.73 -62.91
CA THR A 745 -23.22 -14.59 -63.41
C THR A 745 -22.40 -13.30 -63.33
N TRP A 746 -22.40 -12.53 -64.42
CA TRP A 746 -21.74 -11.23 -64.46
C TRP A 746 -22.62 -10.13 -63.86
N TYR A 747 -22.04 -9.35 -62.95
CA TYR A 747 -22.62 -8.14 -62.36
C TYR A 747 -21.67 -6.98 -62.58
N TYR A 748 -22.18 -5.76 -62.54
CA TYR A 748 -21.35 -4.55 -62.55
C TYR A 748 -21.61 -3.73 -61.31
N LEU A 749 -20.56 -3.47 -60.52
CA LEU A 749 -20.60 -2.63 -59.34
C LEU A 749 -19.98 -1.29 -59.73
N LYS A 750 -20.71 -0.19 -59.54
CA LYS A 750 -20.22 1.17 -59.85
C LYS A 750 -19.02 1.52 -58.97
N ASP A 751 -18.35 2.63 -59.24
CA ASP A 751 -17.22 3.10 -58.41
C ASP A 751 -17.62 3.34 -56.94
N SER A 752 -18.89 3.68 -56.69
CA SER A 752 -19.46 3.77 -55.35
C SER A 752 -19.77 2.41 -54.69
N GLY A 753 -19.46 1.30 -55.35
CA GLY A 753 -19.83 -0.06 -54.94
C GLY A 753 -21.28 -0.46 -55.24
N ALA A 754 -22.13 0.49 -55.63
CA ALA A 754 -23.54 0.22 -55.91
C ALA A 754 -23.70 -0.65 -57.17
N MET A 755 -24.43 -1.74 -57.05
CA MET A 755 -24.77 -2.63 -58.17
C MET A 755 -25.57 -1.87 -59.23
N ALA A 756 -25.13 -1.98 -60.48
CA ALA A 756 -25.84 -1.41 -61.62
C ALA A 756 -27.02 -2.29 -62.05
N THR A 757 -28.12 -1.62 -62.40
CA THR A 757 -29.28 -2.18 -63.08
C THR A 757 -29.62 -1.32 -64.28
N GLY A 758 -30.36 -1.86 -65.25
CA GLY A 758 -30.72 -1.19 -66.48
C GLY A 758 -29.54 -1.04 -67.47
N TRP A 759 -29.63 -0.02 -68.32
CA TRP A 759 -28.59 0.27 -69.31
C TRP A 759 -27.33 0.83 -68.66
N LEU A 760 -26.19 0.22 -68.96
CA LEU A 760 -24.86 0.66 -68.53
C LEU A 760 -24.01 0.96 -69.75
N ARG A 761 -23.40 2.15 -69.78
CA ARG A 761 -22.43 2.53 -70.81
C ARG A 761 -21.03 2.57 -70.22
N LEU A 762 -20.13 1.76 -70.77
CA LEU A 762 -18.71 1.77 -70.44
C LEU A 762 -17.92 2.13 -71.70
N GLY A 763 -17.34 3.32 -71.72
CA GLY A 763 -16.74 3.89 -72.93
C GLY A 763 -17.76 4.00 -74.07
N ASN A 764 -17.50 3.31 -75.18
CA ASN A 764 -18.38 3.27 -76.36
C ASN A 764 -19.28 2.03 -76.43
N THR A 765 -19.28 1.20 -75.39
CA THR A 765 -20.05 -0.05 -75.37
C THR A 765 -21.21 0.05 -74.39
N TRP A 766 -22.40 -0.36 -74.85
CA TRP A 766 -23.59 -0.50 -74.02
C TRP A 766 -23.77 -1.95 -73.54
N TYR A 767 -24.20 -2.10 -72.30
CA TYR A 767 -24.57 -3.35 -71.65
C TYR A 767 -25.94 -3.16 -71.01
N TYR A 768 -26.62 -4.26 -70.71
CA TYR A 768 -27.86 -4.22 -69.95
C TYR A 768 -27.77 -5.15 -68.75
N LEU A 769 -28.01 -4.63 -67.56
CA LEU A 769 -28.07 -5.37 -66.31
C LEU A 769 -29.55 -5.50 -65.94
N LYS A 770 -30.03 -6.73 -65.71
CA LYS A 770 -31.42 -6.99 -65.30
C LYS A 770 -31.69 -6.37 -63.93
N ASP A 771 -32.94 -6.37 -63.48
CA ASP A 771 -33.30 -5.85 -62.14
C ASP A 771 -32.58 -6.60 -61.01
N SER A 772 -32.20 -7.87 -61.23
CA SER A 772 -31.36 -8.65 -60.32
C SER A 772 -29.87 -8.27 -60.37
N GLY A 773 -29.47 -7.33 -61.24
CA GLY A 773 -28.08 -6.96 -61.53
C GLY A 773 -27.37 -7.87 -62.53
N ALA A 774 -27.95 -9.02 -62.89
CA ALA A 774 -27.35 -9.97 -63.82
C ALA A 774 -27.24 -9.38 -65.22
N MET A 775 -26.05 -9.47 -65.82
CA MET A 775 -25.79 -9.04 -67.20
C MET A 775 -26.64 -9.84 -68.19
N ALA A 776 -27.36 -9.14 -69.06
CA ALA A 776 -28.14 -9.75 -70.12
C ALA A 776 -27.24 -10.14 -71.31
N THR A 777 -27.51 -11.32 -71.85
CA THR A 777 -26.97 -11.81 -73.13
C THR A 777 -28.13 -12.29 -74.01
N GLY A 778 -27.91 -12.38 -75.31
CA GLY A 778 -28.92 -12.75 -76.30
C GLY A 778 -29.95 -11.65 -76.56
N TRP A 779 -31.15 -12.05 -76.98
CA TRP A 779 -32.25 -11.13 -77.25
C TRP A 779 -32.84 -10.57 -75.97
N LEU A 780 -32.95 -9.24 -75.89
CA LEU A 780 -33.57 -8.50 -74.80
C LEU A 780 -34.75 -7.70 -75.34
N LYS A 781 -35.91 -7.86 -74.71
CA LYS A 781 -37.10 -7.05 -75.01
C LYS A 781 -37.35 -6.05 -73.90
N LEU A 782 -37.35 -4.76 -74.21
CA LEU A 782 -37.72 -3.69 -73.29
C LEU A 782 -38.91 -2.94 -73.88
N GLY A 783 -40.08 -3.06 -73.24
CA GLY A 783 -41.34 -2.59 -73.80
C GLY A 783 -41.61 -3.22 -75.17
N ASN A 784 -41.74 -2.38 -76.20
CA ASN A 784 -41.98 -2.81 -77.59
C ASN A 784 -40.71 -2.89 -78.44
N THR A 785 -39.52 -2.69 -77.85
CA THR A 785 -38.26 -2.66 -78.58
C THR A 785 -37.39 -3.87 -78.24
N TRP A 786 -36.85 -4.50 -79.29
CA TRP A 786 -35.88 -5.60 -79.16
C TRP A 786 -34.46 -5.08 -79.34
N TYR A 787 -33.55 -5.61 -78.53
CA TYR A 787 -32.11 -5.40 -78.58
C TYR A 787 -31.43 -6.76 -78.60
N TYR A 788 -30.18 -6.80 -79.05
CA TYR A 788 -29.36 -8.01 -78.94
C TYR A 788 -28.06 -7.70 -78.19
N LEU A 789 -27.80 -8.44 -77.11
CA LEU A 789 -26.57 -8.37 -76.34
C LEU A 789 -25.73 -9.59 -76.73
N LYS A 790 -24.48 -9.36 -77.14
CA LYS A 790 -23.54 -10.43 -77.48
C LYS A 790 -23.23 -11.28 -76.23
N ASP A 791 -22.52 -12.40 -76.40
CA ASP A 791 -22.13 -13.26 -75.27
C ASP A 791 -21.25 -12.51 -74.24
N SER A 792 -20.51 -11.48 -74.68
CA SER A 792 -19.77 -10.57 -73.81
C SER A 792 -20.63 -9.51 -73.12
N GLY A 793 -21.96 -9.54 -73.30
CA GLY A 793 -22.93 -8.53 -72.84
C GLY A 793 -22.99 -7.26 -73.68
N ALA A 794 -22.06 -7.06 -74.63
CA ALA A 794 -22.02 -5.87 -75.46
C ALA A 794 -23.23 -5.80 -76.41
N MET A 795 -23.95 -4.68 -76.39
CA MET A 795 -25.08 -4.42 -77.28
C MET A 795 -24.62 -4.40 -78.75
N ALA A 796 -25.30 -5.17 -79.59
CA ALA A 796 -25.04 -5.21 -81.02
C ALA A 796 -25.66 -4.00 -81.73
N THR A 797 -24.91 -3.46 -82.69
CA THR A 797 -25.37 -2.48 -83.69
C THR A 797 -24.99 -2.98 -85.09
N GLY A 798 -25.66 -2.47 -86.11
CA GLY A 798 -25.48 -2.89 -87.50
C GLY A 798 -26.05 -4.27 -87.81
N TRP A 799 -25.51 -4.92 -88.84
CA TRP A 799 -25.92 -6.25 -89.26
C TRP A 799 -25.46 -7.32 -88.25
N LEU A 800 -26.40 -8.15 -87.80
CA LEU A 800 -26.17 -9.27 -86.91
C LEU A 800 -26.62 -10.57 -87.57
N LYS A 801 -25.75 -11.57 -87.63
CA LYS A 801 -26.08 -12.92 -88.10
C LYS A 801 -26.21 -13.88 -86.94
N LEU A 802 -27.37 -14.50 -86.77
CA LEU A 802 -27.62 -15.56 -85.79
C LEU A 802 -28.04 -16.83 -86.53
N GLY A 803 -27.17 -17.85 -86.51
CA GLY A 803 -27.32 -19.03 -87.37
C GLY A 803 -27.40 -18.63 -88.85
N ASN A 804 -28.51 -19.00 -89.50
CA ASN A 804 -28.78 -18.68 -90.91
C ASN A 804 -29.61 -17.40 -91.13
N THR A 805 -29.93 -16.66 -90.06
CA THR A 805 -30.81 -15.49 -90.14
C THR A 805 -30.04 -14.19 -89.89
N TRP A 806 -30.25 -13.20 -90.74
CA TRP A 806 -29.72 -11.85 -90.56
C TRP A 806 -30.76 -10.92 -89.92
N TYR A 807 -30.30 -10.05 -89.04
CA TYR A 807 -31.05 -8.99 -88.38
C TYR A 807 -30.27 -7.68 -88.54
N TYR A 808 -30.95 -6.55 -88.40
CA TYR A 808 -30.28 -5.25 -88.34
C TYR A 808 -30.65 -4.51 -87.06
N LEU A 809 -29.65 -4.13 -86.29
CA LEU A 809 -29.79 -3.33 -85.06
C LEU A 809 -29.38 -1.90 -85.43
N LYS A 810 -30.24 -0.93 -85.19
CA LYS A 810 -29.95 0.50 -85.43
C LYS A 810 -28.80 0.96 -84.53
N ASP A 811 -28.28 2.17 -84.73
CA ASP A 811 -27.22 2.73 -83.89
C ASP A 811 -27.62 2.83 -82.40
N SER A 812 -28.92 2.96 -82.12
CA SER A 812 -29.49 2.89 -80.77
C SER A 812 -29.59 1.46 -80.20
N GLY A 813 -29.17 0.44 -80.95
CA GLY A 813 -29.33 -0.99 -80.63
C GLY A 813 -30.72 -1.56 -80.92
N ALA A 814 -31.70 -0.71 -81.24
CA ALA A 814 -33.07 -1.16 -81.53
C ALA A 814 -33.12 -1.98 -82.83
N MET A 815 -33.69 -3.18 -82.75
CA MET A 815 -33.92 -4.06 -83.89
C MET A 815 -34.83 -3.38 -84.93
N ALA A 816 -34.40 -3.34 -86.18
CA ALA A 816 -35.17 -2.82 -87.28
C ALA A 816 -36.24 -3.84 -87.75
N THR A 817 -37.42 -3.31 -88.06
CA THR A 817 -38.50 -4.00 -88.76
C THR A 817 -38.96 -3.12 -89.92
N GLY A 818 -39.59 -3.72 -90.93
CA GLY A 818 -40.02 -3.05 -92.15
C GLY A 818 -38.87 -2.72 -93.11
N TRP A 819 -39.09 -1.71 -93.95
CA TRP A 819 -38.10 -1.23 -94.91
C TRP A 819 -36.95 -0.51 -94.23
N LEU A 820 -35.72 -0.92 -94.54
CA LEU A 820 -34.48 -0.32 -94.07
C LEU A 820 -33.66 0.16 -95.27
N ARG A 821 -33.22 1.42 -95.25
CA ARG A 821 -32.30 1.97 -96.24
C ARG A 821 -30.92 2.17 -95.63
N LEU A 822 -29.90 1.53 -96.20
CA LEU A 822 -28.50 1.74 -95.83
C LEU A 822 -27.76 2.27 -97.06
N GLY A 823 -27.35 3.53 -97.01
CA GLY A 823 -26.85 4.25 -98.19
C GLY A 823 -27.87 4.26 -99.33
N ASN A 824 -27.50 3.69 -100.48
CA ASN A 824 -28.38 3.60 -101.66
C ASN A 824 -29.10 2.24 -101.79
N THR A 825 -28.94 1.35 -100.82
CA THR A 825 -29.52 -0.01 -100.87
C THR A 825 -30.68 -0.14 -99.90
N TRP A 826 -31.79 -0.70 -100.39
CA TRP A 826 -32.96 -1.05 -99.57
C TRP A 826 -32.92 -2.52 -99.16
N TYR A 827 -33.37 -2.79 -97.94
CA TYR A 827 -33.54 -4.11 -97.34
C TYR A 827 -34.93 -4.16 -96.70
N TYR A 828 -35.46 -5.36 -96.49
CA TYR A 828 -36.70 -5.53 -95.73
C TYR A 828 -36.48 -6.49 -94.57
N LEU A 829 -36.81 -6.05 -93.36
CA LEU A 829 -36.77 -6.84 -92.13
C LEU A 829 -38.22 -7.19 -91.78
N LYS A 830 -38.52 -8.49 -91.63
CA LYS A 830 -39.86 -8.96 -91.24
C LYS A 830 -40.22 -8.45 -89.84
N ASP A 831 -41.47 -8.65 -89.40
CA ASP A 831 -41.89 -8.25 -88.04
C ASP A 831 -41.08 -8.94 -86.94
N SER A 832 -40.55 -10.14 -87.21
CA SER A 832 -39.60 -10.84 -86.34
C SER A 832 -38.17 -10.28 -86.35
N GLY A 833 -37.91 -9.24 -87.16
CA GLY A 833 -36.59 -8.66 -87.42
C GLY A 833 -35.74 -9.41 -88.45
N ALA A 834 -36.17 -10.60 -88.87
CA ALA A 834 -35.43 -11.41 -89.85
C ALA A 834 -35.40 -10.74 -91.23
N MET A 835 -34.21 -10.59 -91.81
CA MET A 835 -34.01 -10.06 -93.15
C MET A 835 -34.67 -10.96 -94.20
N ALA A 836 -35.49 -10.37 -95.06
CA ALA A 836 -36.13 -11.08 -96.17
C ALA A 836 -35.15 -11.29 -97.33
N THR A 837 -35.24 -12.48 -97.94
CA THR A 837 -34.61 -12.83 -99.21
C THR A 837 -35.68 -13.45 -100.13
N GLY A 838 -35.44 -13.45 -101.43
CA GLY A 838 -36.38 -13.91 -102.45
C GLY A 838 -37.56 -12.95 -102.67
N TRP A 839 -38.67 -13.50 -103.18
CA TRP A 839 -39.89 -12.74 -103.43
C TRP A 839 -40.63 -12.43 -102.12
N LEU A 840 -40.90 -11.14 -101.89
CA LEU A 840 -41.63 -10.62 -100.74
C LEU A 840 -42.90 -9.92 -101.20
N LYS A 841 -44.05 -10.29 -100.64
CA LYS A 841 -45.33 -9.63 -100.88
C LYS A 841 -45.67 -8.71 -99.71
N LEU A 842 -45.86 -7.42 -99.99
CA LEU A 842 -46.34 -6.43 -99.01
C LEU A 842 -47.62 -5.80 -99.56
N GLY A 843 -48.75 -6.07 -98.90
CA GLY A 843 -50.07 -5.73 -99.44
C GLY A 843 -50.28 -6.38 -100.81
N ASN A 844 -50.56 -5.57 -101.83
CA ASN A 844 -50.76 -6.01 -103.22
C ASN A 844 -49.50 -5.94 -104.09
N THR A 845 -48.37 -5.52 -103.54
CA THR A 845 -47.13 -5.29 -104.30
C THR A 845 -46.08 -6.34 -103.96
N TRP A 846 -45.44 -6.90 -105.00
CA TRP A 846 -44.31 -7.80 -104.84
C TRP A 846 -42.98 -7.08 -105.06
N TYR A 847 -42.01 -7.45 -104.25
CA TYR A 847 -40.62 -6.98 -104.29
C TYR A 847 -39.71 -8.21 -104.34
N TYR A 848 -38.51 -8.06 -104.88
CA TYR A 848 -37.50 -9.13 -104.84
C TYR A 848 -36.26 -8.68 -104.08
N LEU A 849 -35.90 -9.42 -103.04
CA LEU A 849 -34.71 -9.21 -102.24
C LEU A 849 -33.68 -10.26 -102.67
N LYS A 850 -32.50 -9.83 -103.08
CA LYS A 850 -31.39 -10.74 -103.46
C LYS A 850 -30.96 -11.59 -102.27
N ASP A 851 -30.10 -12.59 -102.48
CA ASP A 851 -29.57 -13.42 -101.39
C ASP A 851 -28.81 -12.61 -100.32
N SER A 852 -28.23 -11.46 -100.73
CA SER A 852 -27.62 -10.48 -99.83
C SER A 852 -28.64 -9.60 -99.07
N GLY A 853 -29.94 -9.81 -99.27
CA GLY A 853 -31.04 -8.99 -98.74
C GLY A 853 -31.30 -7.68 -99.50
N ALA A 854 -30.42 -7.30 -100.42
CA ALA A 854 -30.57 -6.06 -101.18
C ALA A 854 -31.77 -6.14 -102.14
N MET A 855 -32.66 -5.14 -102.07
CA MET A 855 -33.81 -5.02 -102.96
C MET A 855 -33.35 -4.80 -104.40
N ALA A 856 -33.88 -5.61 -105.32
CA ALA A 856 -33.73 -5.41 -106.75
C ALA A 856 -34.50 -4.16 -107.20
N SER A 857 -33.89 -3.32 -108.02
CA SER A 857 -34.53 -2.14 -108.62
C SER A 857 -34.12 -1.98 -110.08
N SER A 858 -35.06 -1.58 -110.94
CA SER A 858 -34.87 -1.33 -112.37
C SER A 858 -34.24 -2.49 -113.15
N GLN A 859 -34.61 -3.74 -112.82
CA GLN A 859 -34.02 -4.93 -113.44
C GLN A 859 -35.00 -6.10 -113.53
N TRP A 860 -34.66 -7.09 -114.35
CA TRP A 860 -35.40 -8.35 -114.46
C TRP A 860 -34.91 -9.37 -113.44
N ILE A 861 -35.85 -10.04 -112.77
CA ILE A 861 -35.62 -11.22 -111.92
C ILE A 861 -36.35 -12.40 -112.57
N GLY A 862 -35.58 -13.20 -113.32
CA GLY A 862 -36.15 -14.22 -114.22
C GLY A 862 -37.07 -13.59 -115.28
N LYS A 863 -38.37 -13.89 -115.19
CA LYS A 863 -39.41 -13.37 -116.10
C LYS A 863 -40.18 -12.16 -115.56
N TYR A 864 -39.82 -11.64 -114.38
CA TYR A 864 -40.54 -10.54 -113.72
C TYR A 864 -39.67 -9.28 -113.67
N TYR A 865 -40.20 -8.12 -114.07
CA TYR A 865 -39.48 -6.84 -114.02
C TYR A 865 -39.88 -6.03 -112.77
N VAL A 866 -38.89 -5.60 -111.99
CA VAL A 866 -39.09 -4.66 -110.88
C VAL A 866 -38.66 -3.25 -111.30
N ASN A 867 -39.49 -2.24 -111.02
CA ASN A 867 -39.23 -0.84 -111.40
C ASN A 867 -38.19 -0.17 -110.47
N ALA A 868 -37.99 1.15 -110.59
CA ALA A 868 -37.04 1.91 -109.78
C ALA A 868 -37.35 1.89 -108.28
N SER A 869 -38.61 1.71 -107.88
CA SER A 869 -39.00 1.53 -106.47
C SER A 869 -38.96 0.06 -106.02
N GLY A 870 -38.45 -0.85 -106.85
CA GLY A 870 -38.38 -2.28 -106.60
C GLY A 870 -39.70 -3.04 -106.70
N ALA A 871 -40.78 -2.37 -107.12
CA ALA A 871 -42.09 -2.99 -107.27
C ALA A 871 -42.17 -3.78 -108.58
N TRP A 872 -42.67 -5.01 -108.52
CA TRP A 872 -42.98 -5.82 -109.69
C TRP A 872 -44.06 -5.13 -110.54
N THR A 873 -43.78 -4.89 -111.82
CA THR A 873 -44.68 -4.15 -112.72
C THR A 873 -44.96 -4.86 -114.05
N LYS A 874 -44.08 -5.76 -114.51
CA LYS A 874 -44.24 -6.44 -115.81
C LYS A 874 -43.78 -7.89 -115.74
N THR A 875 -44.34 -8.73 -116.60
CA THR A 875 -43.91 -10.12 -116.83
C THR A 875 -43.66 -10.30 -118.32
N ARG A 876 -42.60 -11.01 -118.70
CA ARG A 876 -42.29 -11.34 -120.10
C ARG A 876 -42.47 -12.83 -120.37
#